data_AF-A0A849T2I9-F1
#
_entry.id   AF-A0A849T2I9-F1
#
_cell.length_a   1.000
_cell.length_b   1.000
_cell.length_c   1.000
_cell.angle_alpha   90.00
_cell.angle_beta   90.00
_cell.angle_gamma   90.00
#
_symmetry.space_group_name_H-M   'P 1'
#
loop_
_entity.id
_entity.type
_entity.pdbx_description
1 polymer ?
#
loop_
_entity_poly.entity_id
_entity_poly.type
_entity_poly.pdbx_seq_one_letter_code
_entity_poly.pdbx_strand_id
1 'polypeptide(L)'
;MSEGKTKVVFVQLGSPKSPKVSDVRAFLKEFLADPRVVDINPFVWKLILNLFVLPFRPKRSAKLYSRIWDGTSFPLITITKAFTDRVRGHLTSPKVEVNHAFLLTSPRVNEVWDDWEADPNPAVKLKVVPMFPQYSESTIASGIDGLASEIKGRVKIPELSIMTNFHTSKAFIDNSVKRIDESLLEFKNKGVSVDRLLLTFHGIQKRRVVTKGDAYYKHCYETYFLIKTRLQNITQDKITITFQSRFGSEEWLTPYTEDTVIKLVESGEKKLAVYSPSFVADCLETLDELGTELKETAHEHGGDIHFIPCLNDNDKWCKDFAHFIENQCLADDKTREKDFYTLEVSDYREFNEMSAIELKQKSPPLTTEAKSSLKIIFLTIFLDLVGFSIIFPLFPSLAKHYLTVDADNVFLKAIFGSIQTISQYTEGSNVFSGIVLFGGILGALYSFLQFIAAPMWGSLSDRVGRKPVLLVSLTGLALSYILWFFSGSFTLLIIARILGGIMGGNISTATAVVADVTSPQTRSKGMAVIGIAFALGFVIGPAIGGILSLIDLTKIYPEWSQYGVNPFSMPAALSFMLAFINIIWVSKRFKESLPPEKRGLTETVRSANPFKIFKPLPYPGVNIVNFGNFLFLSAFSGMEFTLTFLAFERLGYTSMQNAYLFIFIGFILAMVQGGYVRRKAGQIGEKKMAIQGLYTLIPGLICIGLAHSSWLLYVGLFFLSVGSSMIIPCLTSLVTLYTPPEEQGRSVGIFRSLGALARVVGPITAAIIYYQYGSAYPYYLGAIFLIIPIVMLMKLPEVKKESGL
;
A
#
# COMPACT_ATOMS: atom_id res chain seq x y z
N MET A 1 -29.77 -26.99 -45.62
CA MET A 1 -28.85 -26.04 -44.96
C MET A 1 -27.45 -26.59 -45.16
N SER A 2 -26.57 -25.87 -45.85
CA SER A 2 -25.18 -26.32 -46.04
C SER A 2 -24.54 -26.57 -44.68
N GLU A 3 -23.94 -27.74 -44.46
CA GLU A 3 -23.15 -28.00 -43.26
C GLU A 3 -22.05 -26.95 -43.17
N GLY A 4 -22.20 -25.98 -42.26
CA GLY A 4 -21.35 -24.79 -42.27
C GLY A 4 -19.97 -25.05 -41.70
N LYS A 5 -18.96 -24.37 -42.28
CA LYS A 5 -17.56 -24.43 -41.85
C LYS A 5 -17.36 -23.77 -40.48
N THR A 6 -16.41 -24.28 -39.71
CA THR A 6 -15.92 -23.70 -38.46
C THR A 6 -14.54 -23.10 -38.68
N LYS A 7 -14.39 -21.79 -38.44
CA LYS A 7 -13.09 -21.13 -38.43
C LYS A 7 -12.54 -21.07 -37.01
N VAL A 8 -11.30 -21.50 -36.85
CA VAL A 8 -10.58 -21.57 -35.58
C VAL A 8 -9.44 -20.54 -35.60
N VAL A 9 -9.34 -19.71 -34.57
CA VAL A 9 -8.24 -18.72 -34.44
C VAL A 9 -7.41 -19.00 -33.21
N PHE A 10 -6.13 -19.24 -33.46
CA PHE A 10 -5.11 -19.31 -32.44
C PHE A 10 -4.70 -17.89 -32.04
N VAL A 11 -4.99 -17.48 -30.80
CA VAL A 11 -4.72 -16.12 -30.33
C VAL A 11 -3.51 -16.11 -29.40
N GLN A 12 -2.51 -15.28 -29.68
CA GLN A 12 -1.35 -15.11 -28.81
C GLN A 12 -1.13 -13.63 -28.44
N LEU A 13 -0.27 -13.33 -27.46
CA LEU A 13 -0.06 -11.92 -27.03
C LEU A 13 0.46 -11.02 -28.16
N GLY A 14 1.44 -11.53 -28.92
CA GLY A 14 2.18 -10.76 -29.91
C GLY A 14 3.51 -10.24 -29.38
N SER A 15 4.19 -9.43 -30.19
CA SER A 15 5.50 -8.84 -29.87
C SER A 15 5.59 -7.43 -30.46
N PRO A 16 6.49 -6.57 -29.95
CA PRO A 16 6.76 -5.26 -30.56
C PRO A 16 7.05 -5.38 -32.06
N LYS A 17 6.89 -4.29 -32.81
CA LYS A 17 7.21 -4.30 -34.26
C LYS A 17 8.70 -4.49 -34.55
N SER A 18 9.55 -3.98 -33.66
CA SER A 18 11.01 -4.10 -33.74
C SER A 18 11.60 -3.87 -32.33
N PRO A 19 12.90 -4.16 -32.12
CA PRO A 19 13.56 -3.86 -30.84
C PRO A 19 13.81 -2.35 -30.62
N LYS A 20 13.33 -1.46 -31.50
CA LYS A 20 13.43 0.00 -31.30
C LYS A 20 12.64 0.43 -30.07
N VAL A 21 13.21 1.36 -29.29
CA VAL A 21 12.60 1.89 -28.06
C VAL A 21 11.20 2.49 -28.32
N SER A 22 10.96 3.08 -29.49
CA SER A 22 9.65 3.61 -29.89
C SER A 22 8.58 2.52 -29.96
N ASP A 23 8.92 1.39 -30.57
CA ASP A 23 7.98 0.31 -30.88
C ASP A 23 7.70 -0.49 -29.62
N VAL A 24 8.73 -0.73 -28.81
CA VAL A 24 8.61 -1.31 -27.47
C VAL A 24 7.79 -0.40 -26.55
N ARG A 25 7.94 0.93 -26.64
CA ARG A 25 7.11 1.88 -25.87
C ARG A 25 5.64 1.79 -26.30
N ALA A 26 5.36 1.70 -27.59
CA ALA A 26 3.99 1.57 -28.10
C ALA A 26 3.34 0.27 -27.60
N PHE A 27 4.05 -0.85 -27.72
CA PHE A 27 3.62 -2.16 -27.22
C PHE A 27 3.36 -2.14 -25.70
N LEU A 28 4.31 -1.64 -24.90
CA LEU A 28 4.17 -1.56 -23.44
C LEU A 28 3.06 -0.61 -23.01
N LYS A 29 2.80 0.47 -23.77
CA LYS A 29 1.71 1.41 -23.46
C LYS A 29 0.36 0.72 -23.57
N GLU A 30 0.16 -0.08 -24.61
CA GLU A 30 -1.10 -0.81 -24.81
C GLU A 30 -1.24 -1.95 -23.80
N PHE A 31 -0.21 -2.79 -23.66
CA PHE A 31 -0.20 -3.92 -22.72
C PHE A 31 -0.44 -3.49 -21.27
N LEU A 32 0.27 -2.46 -20.80
CA LEU A 32 0.16 -2.00 -19.42
C LEU A 32 -1.06 -1.10 -19.18
N ALA A 33 -1.74 -0.62 -20.23
CA ALA A 33 -2.98 0.14 -20.05
C ALA A 33 -4.19 -0.76 -19.75
N ASP A 34 -4.08 -2.06 -20.01
CA ASP A 34 -5.15 -3.02 -19.75
C ASP A 34 -5.42 -3.18 -18.24
N PRO A 35 -6.67 -2.91 -17.76
CA PRO A 35 -7.04 -3.08 -16.36
C PRO A 35 -7.01 -4.53 -15.87
N ARG A 36 -7.12 -5.51 -16.77
CA ARG A 36 -6.96 -6.94 -16.44
C ARG A 36 -5.50 -7.27 -16.12
N VAL A 37 -4.55 -6.64 -16.81
CA VAL A 37 -3.10 -6.79 -16.59
C VAL A 37 -2.65 -5.99 -15.36
N VAL A 38 -3.00 -4.70 -15.30
CA VAL A 38 -2.67 -3.82 -14.15
C VAL A 38 -3.94 -3.37 -13.44
N ASP A 39 -4.31 -4.13 -12.41
CA ASP A 39 -5.49 -3.87 -11.60
C ASP A 39 -5.21 -2.82 -10.50
N ILE A 40 -5.04 -1.57 -10.94
CA ILE A 40 -4.96 -0.33 -10.15
C ILE A 40 -6.04 0.62 -10.69
N ASN A 41 -6.53 1.55 -9.86
CA ASN A 41 -7.45 2.60 -10.33
C ASN A 41 -6.95 3.24 -11.65
N PRO A 42 -7.75 3.23 -12.74
CA PRO A 42 -7.29 3.62 -14.07
C PRO A 42 -6.75 5.05 -14.15
N PHE A 43 -7.30 5.99 -13.38
CA PHE A 43 -6.85 7.38 -13.38
C PHE A 43 -5.45 7.52 -12.76
N VAL A 44 -5.26 6.91 -11.58
CA VAL A 44 -3.97 6.90 -10.88
C VAL A 44 -2.93 6.16 -11.72
N TRP A 45 -3.30 5.02 -12.31
CA TRP A 45 -2.40 4.25 -13.14
C TRP A 45 -2.02 4.98 -14.43
N LYS A 46 -2.96 5.66 -15.10
CA LYS A 46 -2.66 6.46 -16.29
C LYS A 46 -1.60 7.53 -15.99
N LEU A 47 -1.66 8.16 -14.81
CA LEU A 47 -0.62 9.10 -14.38
C LEU A 47 0.73 8.41 -14.18
N ILE A 48 0.75 7.29 -13.46
CA ILE A 48 1.98 6.52 -13.20
C ILE A 48 2.60 5.98 -14.49
N LEU A 49 1.79 5.39 -15.36
CA LEU A 49 2.17 4.80 -16.63
C LEU A 49 2.86 5.84 -17.52
N ASN A 50 2.26 7.01 -17.70
CA ASN A 50 2.77 8.02 -18.62
C ASN A 50 3.93 8.85 -18.05
N LEU A 51 3.95 9.12 -16.73
CA LEU A 51 4.99 9.97 -16.12
C LEU A 51 6.20 9.19 -15.61
N PHE A 52 6.05 7.93 -15.22
CA PHE A 52 7.13 7.17 -14.58
C PHE A 52 7.47 5.88 -15.34
N VAL A 53 6.49 5.13 -15.87
CA VAL A 53 6.81 3.83 -16.49
C VAL A 53 7.31 3.99 -17.93
N LEU A 54 6.53 4.62 -18.81
CA LEU A 54 6.84 4.77 -20.23
C LEU A 54 8.06 5.65 -20.57
N PRO A 55 8.47 6.63 -19.74
CA PRO A 55 9.71 7.37 -19.97
C PRO A 55 10.98 6.53 -19.74
N PHE A 56 10.97 5.64 -18.74
CA PHE A 56 12.18 4.94 -18.28
C PHE A 56 12.25 3.45 -18.69
N ARG A 57 11.14 2.71 -18.62
CA ARG A 57 11.11 1.25 -18.82
C ARG A 57 11.44 0.79 -20.25
N PRO A 58 10.93 1.42 -21.33
CA PRO A 58 11.10 0.91 -22.69
C PRO A 58 12.57 0.76 -23.11
N LYS A 59 13.48 1.61 -22.62
CA LYS A 59 14.91 1.51 -22.92
C LYS A 59 15.52 0.20 -22.41
N ARG A 60 15.08 -0.29 -21.25
CA ARG A 60 15.56 -1.57 -20.69
C ARG A 60 14.95 -2.75 -21.44
N SER A 61 13.63 -2.75 -21.62
CA SER A 61 12.93 -3.81 -22.37
C SER A 61 13.40 -3.94 -23.82
N ALA A 62 13.73 -2.83 -24.48
CA ALA A 62 14.27 -2.85 -25.84
C ALA A 62 15.61 -3.61 -25.94
N LYS A 63 16.46 -3.54 -24.92
CA LYS A 63 17.71 -4.32 -24.89
C LYS A 63 17.43 -5.82 -24.81
N LEU A 64 16.47 -6.22 -23.99
CA LEU A 64 16.05 -7.62 -23.88
C LEU A 64 15.49 -8.13 -25.22
N TYR A 65 14.55 -7.40 -25.81
CA TYR A 65 14.02 -7.73 -27.15
C TYR A 65 15.12 -7.77 -28.22
N SER A 66 16.15 -6.91 -28.14
CA SER A 66 17.23 -6.94 -29.13
C SER A 66 18.06 -8.22 -29.12
N ARG A 67 18.11 -8.95 -28.00
CA ARG A 67 18.84 -10.23 -27.89
C ARG A 67 18.16 -11.38 -28.62
N ILE A 68 16.84 -11.31 -28.78
CA ILE A 68 16.02 -12.36 -29.41
C ILE A 68 15.51 -11.98 -30.80
N TRP A 69 16.01 -10.89 -31.38
CA TRP A 69 15.61 -10.41 -32.69
C TRP A 69 16.39 -11.14 -33.79
N ASP A 70 15.68 -11.78 -34.73
CA ASP A 70 16.32 -12.54 -35.83
C ASP A 70 16.75 -11.68 -37.02
N GLY A 71 16.53 -10.35 -36.95
CA GLY A 71 16.76 -9.39 -38.04
C GLY A 71 15.47 -8.95 -38.71
N THR A 72 14.42 -9.78 -38.69
CA THR A 72 13.16 -9.57 -39.42
C THR A 72 11.92 -9.63 -38.55
N SER A 73 11.88 -10.53 -37.57
CA SER A 73 10.73 -10.76 -36.70
C SER A 73 11.16 -11.31 -35.34
N PHE A 74 10.19 -11.47 -34.45
CA PHE A 74 10.39 -12.10 -33.15
C PHE A 74 9.99 -13.58 -33.21
N PRO A 75 10.69 -14.48 -32.48
CA PRO A 75 10.42 -15.92 -32.45
C PRO A 75 8.94 -16.26 -32.20
N LEU A 76 8.28 -15.55 -31.28
CA LEU A 76 6.87 -15.77 -30.99
C LEU A 76 5.98 -15.62 -32.23
N ILE A 77 6.27 -14.63 -33.09
CA ILE A 77 5.50 -14.35 -34.30
C ILE A 77 5.77 -15.42 -35.36
N THR A 78 7.04 -15.71 -35.64
CA THR A 78 7.45 -16.67 -36.67
C THR A 78 7.00 -18.09 -36.32
N ILE A 79 7.17 -18.51 -35.06
CA ILE A 79 6.75 -19.81 -34.55
C ILE A 79 5.23 -19.94 -34.58
N THR A 80 4.47 -18.90 -34.16
CA THR A 80 3.00 -18.97 -34.19
C THR A 80 2.48 -19.12 -35.62
N LYS A 81 3.09 -18.42 -36.58
CA LYS A 81 2.75 -18.57 -38.01
C LYS A 81 3.06 -19.98 -38.51
N ALA A 82 4.28 -20.46 -38.27
CA ALA A 82 4.70 -21.80 -38.69
C ALA A 82 3.85 -22.91 -38.06
N PHE A 83 3.54 -22.80 -36.77
CA PHE A 83 2.63 -23.69 -36.06
C PHE A 83 1.25 -23.73 -36.74
N THR A 84 0.68 -22.55 -37.03
CA THR A 84 -0.64 -22.46 -37.67
C THR A 84 -0.63 -23.09 -39.07
N ASP A 85 0.42 -22.83 -39.86
CA ASP A 85 0.55 -23.37 -41.21
C ASP A 85 0.70 -24.91 -41.20
N ARG A 86 1.47 -25.45 -40.24
CA ARG A 86 1.60 -26.91 -40.06
C ARG A 86 0.32 -27.56 -39.56
N VAL A 87 -0.35 -26.97 -38.57
CA VAL A 87 -1.66 -27.45 -38.10
C VAL A 87 -2.65 -27.49 -39.27
N ARG A 88 -2.69 -26.44 -40.10
CA ARG A 88 -3.54 -26.39 -41.30
C ARG A 88 -3.25 -27.56 -42.25
N GLY A 89 -1.98 -27.90 -42.44
CA GLY A 89 -1.56 -29.02 -43.29
C GLY A 89 -1.94 -30.41 -42.75
N HIS A 90 -2.15 -30.54 -41.43
CA HIS A 90 -2.54 -31.79 -40.77
C HIS A 90 -4.05 -31.95 -40.56
N LEU A 91 -4.86 -30.93 -40.88
CA LEU A 91 -6.32 -31.05 -40.86
C LEU A 91 -6.80 -32.06 -41.91
N THR A 92 -7.73 -32.93 -41.53
CA THR A 92 -8.31 -33.97 -42.39
C THR A 92 -9.69 -33.58 -42.92
N SER A 93 -10.41 -32.69 -42.22
CA SER A 93 -11.77 -32.29 -42.51
C SER A 93 -11.83 -30.93 -43.20
N PRO A 94 -12.49 -30.81 -44.37
CA PRO A 94 -12.67 -29.52 -45.05
C PRO A 94 -13.67 -28.59 -44.33
N LYS A 95 -14.28 -29.06 -43.23
CA LYS A 95 -15.21 -28.29 -42.39
C LYS A 95 -14.48 -27.42 -41.36
N VAL A 96 -13.17 -27.59 -41.16
CA VAL A 96 -12.38 -26.84 -40.20
C VAL A 96 -11.30 -26.06 -40.94
N GLU A 97 -11.19 -24.77 -40.63
CA GLU A 97 -10.15 -23.89 -41.17
C GLU A 97 -9.47 -23.16 -40.01
N VAL A 98 -8.15 -23.07 -40.02
CA VAL A 98 -7.35 -22.48 -38.94
C VAL A 98 -6.60 -21.24 -39.40
N ASN A 99 -6.61 -20.20 -38.55
CA ASN A 99 -5.82 -18.97 -38.67
C ASN A 99 -5.22 -18.60 -37.30
N HIS A 100 -4.38 -17.57 -37.29
CA HIS A 100 -3.82 -17.00 -36.07
C HIS A 100 -4.08 -15.51 -35.99
N ALA A 101 -4.11 -15.00 -34.76
CA ALA A 101 -4.16 -13.58 -34.47
C ALA A 101 -3.30 -13.25 -33.24
N PHE A 102 -2.94 -11.98 -33.09
CA PHE A 102 -2.31 -11.48 -31.89
C PHE A 102 -3.15 -10.40 -31.21
N LEU A 103 -3.01 -10.28 -29.88
CA LEU A 103 -3.72 -9.26 -29.10
C LEU A 103 -3.16 -7.85 -29.36
N LEU A 104 -1.84 -7.74 -29.46
CA LEU A 104 -1.13 -6.45 -29.51
C LEU A 104 -0.43 -6.17 -30.85
N THR A 105 -0.42 -7.13 -31.76
CA THR A 105 0.32 -7.08 -33.04
C THR A 105 -0.57 -7.56 -34.19
N SER A 106 -0.32 -7.12 -35.42
CA SER A 106 -1.03 -7.63 -36.60
C SER A 106 -0.49 -9.01 -37.02
N PRO A 107 -1.33 -9.91 -37.57
CA PRO A 107 -2.77 -9.76 -37.74
C PRO A 107 -3.51 -9.81 -36.40
N ARG A 108 -4.37 -8.84 -36.13
CA ARG A 108 -5.21 -8.78 -34.93
C ARG A 108 -6.51 -9.55 -35.16
N VAL A 109 -7.21 -9.85 -34.07
CA VAL A 109 -8.47 -10.61 -34.12
C VAL A 109 -9.51 -9.96 -35.04
N ASN A 110 -9.58 -8.62 -35.06
CA ASN A 110 -10.47 -7.88 -35.94
C ASN A 110 -10.08 -8.00 -37.42
N GLU A 111 -8.77 -7.95 -37.74
CA GLU A 111 -8.26 -8.10 -39.11
C GLU A 111 -8.57 -9.51 -39.65
N VAL A 112 -8.38 -10.54 -38.82
CA VAL A 112 -8.74 -11.92 -39.19
C VAL A 112 -10.25 -12.10 -39.33
N TRP A 113 -11.06 -11.42 -38.51
CA TRP A 113 -12.51 -11.42 -38.64
C TRP A 113 -12.96 -10.73 -39.94
N ASP A 114 -12.34 -9.60 -40.31
CA ASP A 114 -12.63 -8.86 -41.54
C ASP A 114 -12.39 -9.72 -42.78
N ASP A 115 -11.24 -10.42 -42.84
CA ASP A 115 -10.90 -11.35 -43.92
C ASP A 115 -11.94 -12.46 -44.08
N TRP A 116 -12.59 -12.87 -42.99
CA TRP A 116 -13.62 -13.90 -43.01
C TRP A 116 -15.00 -13.38 -43.40
N GLU A 117 -15.36 -12.16 -42.98
CA GLU A 117 -16.61 -11.53 -43.43
C GLU A 117 -16.58 -11.24 -44.93
N ALA A 118 -15.39 -11.02 -45.49
CA ALA A 118 -15.15 -10.86 -46.93
C ALA A 118 -15.13 -12.19 -47.71
N ASP A 119 -15.06 -13.34 -47.04
CA ASP A 119 -15.04 -14.67 -47.69
C ASP A 119 -16.39 -14.93 -48.39
N PRO A 120 -16.40 -15.31 -49.69
CA PRO A 120 -17.64 -15.61 -50.41
C PRO A 120 -18.43 -16.80 -49.82
N ASN A 121 -17.79 -17.64 -49.00
CA ASN A 121 -18.45 -18.70 -48.24
C ASN A 121 -18.07 -18.60 -46.75
N PRO A 122 -18.64 -17.61 -46.04
CA PRO A 122 -18.21 -17.28 -44.68
C PRO A 122 -18.57 -18.40 -43.71
N ALA A 123 -17.69 -18.63 -42.74
CA ALA A 123 -17.91 -19.63 -41.72
C ALA A 123 -19.11 -19.27 -40.84
N VAL A 124 -19.89 -20.28 -40.45
CA VAL A 124 -21.05 -20.10 -39.57
C VAL A 124 -20.67 -20.16 -38.09
N LYS A 125 -19.51 -20.75 -37.78
CA LYS A 125 -18.96 -20.92 -36.43
C LYS A 125 -17.56 -20.31 -36.35
N LEU A 126 -17.31 -19.60 -35.26
CA LEU A 126 -16.00 -19.08 -34.87
C LEU A 126 -15.58 -19.71 -33.55
N LYS A 127 -14.45 -20.42 -33.55
CA LYS A 127 -13.81 -20.92 -32.33
C LYS A 127 -12.52 -20.14 -32.04
N VAL A 128 -12.46 -19.43 -30.93
CA VAL A 128 -11.24 -18.73 -30.49
C VAL A 128 -10.50 -19.62 -29.50
N VAL A 129 -9.23 -19.86 -29.77
CA VAL A 129 -8.35 -20.69 -28.95
C VAL A 129 -7.13 -19.85 -28.57
N PRO A 130 -7.15 -19.18 -27.41
CA PRO A 130 -5.97 -18.52 -26.88
C PRO A 130 -4.87 -19.54 -26.63
N MET A 131 -3.67 -19.30 -27.12
CA MET A 131 -2.52 -20.21 -27.05
C MET A 131 -1.77 -20.11 -25.71
N PHE A 132 -2.53 -19.91 -24.62
CA PHE A 132 -2.11 -20.03 -23.24
C PHE A 132 -2.83 -21.24 -22.64
N PRO A 133 -2.13 -22.34 -22.32
CA PRO A 133 -2.81 -23.56 -21.87
C PRO A 133 -3.61 -23.34 -20.58
N GLN A 134 -3.02 -22.63 -19.60
CA GLN A 134 -3.62 -22.35 -18.30
C GLN A 134 -4.43 -21.05 -18.31
N TYR A 135 -5.62 -21.07 -17.72
CA TYR A 135 -6.48 -19.90 -17.62
C TYR A 135 -5.92 -18.88 -16.61
N SER A 136 -5.94 -17.60 -16.99
CA SER A 136 -5.71 -16.47 -16.07
C SER A 136 -6.56 -15.27 -16.50
N GLU A 137 -6.99 -14.46 -15.51
CA GLU A 137 -7.65 -13.17 -15.76
C GLU A 137 -6.74 -12.24 -16.59
N SER A 138 -5.42 -12.27 -16.36
CA SER A 138 -4.48 -11.36 -17.01
C SER A 138 -4.10 -11.73 -18.44
N THR A 139 -4.57 -12.87 -18.96
CA THR A 139 -4.29 -13.33 -20.34
C THR A 139 -5.58 -13.68 -21.07
N ILE A 140 -6.27 -14.74 -20.66
CA ILE A 140 -7.48 -15.24 -21.32
C ILE A 140 -8.61 -14.23 -21.20
N ALA A 141 -8.92 -13.76 -19.98
CA ALA A 141 -10.02 -12.82 -19.79
C ALA A 141 -9.74 -11.46 -20.44
N SER A 142 -8.49 -11.00 -20.44
CA SER A 142 -8.03 -9.83 -21.21
C SER A 142 -8.30 -9.99 -22.71
N GLY A 143 -7.90 -11.13 -23.30
CA GLY A 143 -8.18 -11.42 -24.70
C GLY A 143 -9.67 -11.50 -25.03
N ILE A 144 -10.47 -12.05 -24.11
CA ILE A 144 -11.94 -12.08 -24.23
C ILE A 144 -12.52 -10.66 -24.18
N ASP A 145 -12.04 -9.78 -23.30
CA ASP A 145 -12.49 -8.38 -23.25
C ASP A 145 -12.19 -7.66 -24.59
N GLY A 146 -11.02 -7.94 -25.20
CA GLY A 146 -10.66 -7.46 -26.53
C GLY A 146 -11.63 -7.97 -27.61
N LEU A 147 -11.89 -9.28 -27.65
CA LEU A 147 -12.84 -9.89 -28.59
C LEU A 147 -14.27 -9.34 -28.40
N ALA A 148 -14.72 -9.18 -27.14
CA ALA A 148 -16.03 -8.65 -26.82
C ALA A 148 -16.20 -7.19 -27.28
N SER A 149 -15.14 -6.39 -27.20
CA SER A 149 -15.12 -5.03 -27.74
C SER A 149 -15.35 -5.02 -29.26
N GLU A 150 -14.74 -5.96 -29.99
CA GLU A 150 -14.93 -6.09 -31.44
C GLU A 150 -16.36 -6.52 -31.78
N ILE A 151 -16.90 -7.52 -31.08
CA ILE A 151 -18.27 -8.01 -31.29
C ILE A 151 -19.30 -6.89 -31.18
N LYS A 152 -19.10 -5.93 -30.26
CA LYS A 152 -20.01 -4.80 -30.07
C LYS A 152 -20.21 -3.94 -31.33
N GLY A 153 -19.21 -3.90 -32.22
CA GLY A 153 -19.26 -3.15 -33.47
C GLY A 153 -19.79 -3.94 -34.67
N ARG A 154 -20.06 -5.24 -34.53
CA ARG A 154 -20.40 -6.14 -35.64
C ARG A 154 -21.91 -6.32 -35.77
N VAL A 155 -22.38 -6.42 -37.02
CA VAL A 155 -23.80 -6.67 -37.33
C VAL A 155 -24.09 -8.17 -37.44
N LYS A 156 -23.22 -8.93 -38.12
CA LYS A 156 -23.33 -10.39 -38.24
C LYS A 156 -22.43 -11.03 -37.19
N ILE A 157 -23.02 -11.83 -36.31
CA ILE A 157 -22.29 -12.53 -35.26
C ILE A 157 -22.41 -14.03 -35.54
N PRO A 158 -21.31 -14.75 -35.84
CA PRO A 158 -21.33 -16.20 -36.01
C PRO A 158 -21.58 -16.91 -34.67
N GLU A 159 -21.87 -18.21 -34.71
CA GLU A 159 -21.88 -19.02 -33.49
C GLU A 159 -20.47 -19.02 -32.88
N LEU A 160 -20.32 -18.38 -31.72
CA LEU A 160 -19.02 -18.13 -31.09
C LEU A 160 -18.75 -19.14 -29.97
N SER A 161 -17.58 -19.77 -30.00
CA SER A 161 -17.05 -20.63 -28.95
C SER A 161 -15.64 -20.17 -28.56
N ILE A 162 -15.33 -20.12 -27.28
CA ILE A 162 -14.00 -19.73 -26.78
C ILE A 162 -13.47 -20.87 -25.92
N MET A 163 -12.31 -21.42 -26.27
CA MET A 163 -11.61 -22.39 -25.44
C MET A 163 -10.84 -21.66 -24.35
N THR A 164 -11.31 -21.71 -23.11
CA THR A 164 -10.71 -20.94 -22.00
C THR A 164 -9.44 -21.56 -21.43
N ASN A 165 -9.19 -22.84 -21.71
CA ASN A 165 -7.99 -23.57 -21.30
C ASN A 165 -7.87 -24.87 -22.10
N PHE A 166 -6.65 -25.41 -22.17
CA PHE A 166 -6.38 -26.76 -22.66
C PHE A 166 -5.21 -27.43 -21.91
N HIS A 167 -4.92 -26.97 -20.69
CA HIS A 167 -3.75 -27.33 -19.89
C HIS A 167 -3.71 -28.80 -19.45
N THR A 168 -4.83 -29.53 -19.50
CA THR A 168 -4.91 -30.98 -19.27
C THR A 168 -5.18 -31.79 -20.55
N SER A 169 -5.17 -31.16 -21.73
CA SER A 169 -5.38 -31.88 -22.98
C SER A 169 -4.23 -32.87 -23.22
N LYS A 170 -4.57 -34.07 -23.72
CA LYS A 170 -3.61 -35.12 -24.06
C LYS A 170 -2.62 -34.64 -25.11
N ALA A 171 -3.11 -33.92 -26.13
CA ALA A 171 -2.27 -33.32 -27.15
C ALA A 171 -1.17 -32.44 -26.53
N PHE A 172 -1.49 -31.60 -25.55
CA PHE A 172 -0.52 -30.73 -24.89
C PHE A 172 0.41 -31.51 -23.94
N ILE A 173 -0.16 -32.25 -22.99
CA ILE A 173 0.61 -32.96 -21.96
C ILE A 173 1.56 -33.99 -22.57
N ASP A 174 1.08 -34.81 -23.50
CA ASP A 174 1.88 -35.91 -24.05
C ASP A 174 3.05 -35.38 -24.90
N ASN A 175 2.83 -34.28 -25.64
CA ASN A 175 3.90 -33.63 -26.40
C ASN A 175 4.87 -32.87 -25.49
N SER A 176 4.42 -32.27 -24.39
CA SER A 176 5.30 -31.67 -23.38
C SER A 176 6.19 -32.73 -22.71
N VAL A 177 5.62 -33.85 -22.28
CA VAL A 177 6.36 -34.99 -21.70
C VAL A 177 7.40 -35.48 -22.70
N LYS A 178 6.99 -35.74 -23.94
CA LYS A 178 7.89 -36.19 -25.00
C LYS A 178 9.04 -35.21 -25.22
N ARG A 179 8.74 -33.91 -25.33
CA ARG A 179 9.75 -32.86 -25.55
C ARG A 179 10.78 -32.82 -24.44
N ILE A 180 10.34 -32.91 -23.19
CA ILE A 180 11.21 -32.92 -22.02
C ILE A 180 12.07 -34.19 -22.01
N ASP A 181 11.47 -35.37 -22.18
CA ASP A 181 12.20 -36.64 -22.16
C ASP A 181 13.25 -36.73 -23.29
N GLU A 182 12.93 -36.25 -24.50
CA GLU A 182 13.88 -36.16 -25.61
C GLU A 182 15.05 -35.20 -25.28
N SER A 183 14.77 -34.04 -24.69
CA SER A 183 15.81 -33.10 -24.27
C SER A 183 16.70 -33.65 -23.15
N LEU A 184 16.11 -34.30 -22.15
CA LEU A 184 16.88 -34.94 -21.07
C LEU A 184 17.80 -36.05 -21.61
N LEU A 185 17.33 -36.82 -22.58
CA LEU A 185 18.14 -37.83 -23.26
C LEU A 185 19.26 -37.19 -24.09
N GLU A 186 18.96 -36.11 -24.83
CA GLU A 186 19.95 -35.35 -25.58
C GLU A 186 21.06 -34.80 -24.67
N PHE A 187 20.69 -34.24 -23.51
CA PHE A 187 21.64 -33.75 -22.51
C PHE A 187 22.50 -34.91 -21.97
N LYS A 188 21.88 -36.03 -21.62
CA LYS A 188 22.58 -37.22 -21.16
C LYS A 188 23.59 -37.74 -22.20
N ASN A 189 23.20 -37.79 -23.47
CA ASN A 189 24.07 -38.20 -24.58
C ASN A 189 25.26 -37.24 -24.78
N LYS A 190 25.11 -35.95 -24.41
CA LYS A 190 26.19 -34.95 -24.39
C LYS A 190 27.01 -34.97 -23.09
N GLY A 191 26.82 -35.96 -22.21
CA GLY A 191 27.53 -36.10 -20.93
C GLY A 191 26.98 -35.24 -19.79
N VAL A 192 25.77 -34.68 -19.95
CA VAL A 192 25.10 -33.86 -18.95
C VAL A 192 24.01 -34.69 -18.27
N SER A 193 24.29 -35.18 -17.07
CA SER A 193 23.26 -35.71 -16.18
C SER A 193 22.63 -34.56 -15.40
N VAL A 194 21.32 -34.37 -15.55
CA VAL A 194 20.55 -33.33 -14.87
C VAL A 194 20.26 -33.74 -13.42
N ASP A 195 20.52 -32.84 -12.48
CA ASP A 195 20.27 -33.02 -11.04
C ASP A 195 18.80 -32.76 -10.68
N ARG A 196 18.22 -31.70 -11.28
CA ARG A 196 16.82 -31.27 -11.06
C ARG A 196 16.19 -30.73 -12.35
N LEU A 197 14.91 -31.00 -12.56
CA LEU A 197 14.08 -30.35 -13.58
C LEU A 197 13.14 -29.33 -12.91
N LEU A 198 13.18 -28.09 -13.38
CA LEU A 198 12.27 -27.04 -12.97
C LEU A 198 11.19 -26.85 -14.04
N LEU A 199 9.93 -27.06 -13.65
CA LEU A 199 8.76 -26.71 -14.45
C LEU A 199 8.32 -25.31 -14.02
N THR A 200 8.73 -24.31 -14.79
CA THR A 200 8.57 -22.88 -14.44
C THR A 200 7.40 -22.25 -15.19
N PHE A 201 6.46 -21.67 -14.47
CA PHE A 201 5.31 -20.97 -15.02
C PHE A 201 5.48 -19.46 -14.88
N HIS A 202 4.90 -18.66 -15.77
CA HIS A 202 4.89 -17.21 -15.57
C HIS A 202 4.16 -16.85 -14.26
N GLY A 203 4.81 -16.09 -13.37
CA GLY A 203 4.20 -15.69 -12.10
C GLY A 203 3.02 -14.74 -12.30
N ILE A 204 2.07 -14.74 -11.37
CA ILE A 204 1.04 -13.69 -11.25
C ILE A 204 0.98 -13.19 -9.80
N GLN A 205 0.33 -12.05 -9.57
CA GLN A 205 0.18 -11.54 -8.20
C GLN A 205 -0.67 -12.49 -7.37
N LYS A 206 -0.18 -12.86 -6.18
CA LYS A 206 -0.81 -13.85 -5.28
C LYS A 206 -2.27 -13.49 -4.94
N ARG A 207 -2.59 -12.20 -4.87
CA ARG A 207 -3.97 -11.72 -4.62
C ARG A 207 -4.97 -12.11 -5.71
N ARG A 208 -4.55 -12.33 -6.96
CA ARG A 208 -5.47 -12.74 -8.03
C ARG A 208 -6.02 -14.13 -7.75
N VAL A 209 -5.15 -15.03 -7.31
CA VAL A 209 -5.55 -16.37 -6.89
C VAL A 209 -6.32 -16.31 -5.57
N VAL A 210 -5.75 -15.73 -4.52
CA VAL A 210 -6.32 -15.79 -3.16
C VAL A 210 -7.57 -14.94 -2.98
N THR A 211 -7.62 -13.74 -3.55
CA THR A 211 -8.71 -12.77 -3.33
C THR A 211 -9.72 -12.76 -4.47
N LYS A 212 -9.30 -12.94 -5.72
CA LYS A 212 -10.21 -12.96 -6.87
C LYS A 212 -10.64 -14.37 -7.32
N GLY A 213 -9.99 -15.42 -6.82
CA GLY A 213 -10.32 -16.80 -7.19
C GLY A 213 -9.83 -17.18 -8.59
N ASP A 214 -8.74 -16.57 -9.07
CA ASP A 214 -8.16 -16.93 -10.37
C ASP A 214 -7.67 -18.40 -10.37
N ALA A 215 -8.07 -19.17 -11.39
CA ALA A 215 -7.78 -20.59 -11.51
C ALA A 215 -6.33 -20.91 -11.91
N TYR A 216 -5.53 -19.90 -12.27
CA TYR A 216 -4.19 -20.09 -12.82
C TYR A 216 -3.29 -21.01 -11.99
N TYR A 217 -3.19 -20.80 -10.67
CA TYR A 217 -2.32 -21.63 -9.82
C TYR A 217 -2.75 -23.10 -9.80
N LYS A 218 -4.07 -23.36 -9.81
CA LYS A 218 -4.62 -24.72 -9.90
C LYS A 218 -4.29 -25.35 -11.25
N HIS A 219 -4.46 -24.62 -12.34
CA HIS A 219 -4.15 -25.11 -13.69
C HIS A 219 -2.65 -25.38 -13.88
N CYS A 220 -1.78 -24.52 -13.34
CA CYS A 220 -0.33 -24.76 -13.32
C CYS A 220 0.01 -26.05 -12.56
N TYR A 221 -0.62 -26.26 -11.40
CA TYR A 221 -0.43 -27.50 -10.64
C TYR A 221 -0.90 -28.73 -11.42
N GLU A 222 -2.07 -28.69 -12.05
CA GLU A 222 -2.59 -29.81 -12.84
C GLU A 222 -1.66 -30.15 -14.01
N THR A 223 -1.15 -29.15 -14.73
CA THR A 223 -0.12 -29.37 -15.76
C THR A 223 1.16 -29.97 -15.17
N TYR A 224 1.66 -29.41 -14.06
CA TYR A 224 2.84 -29.90 -13.36
C TYR A 224 2.68 -31.36 -12.96
N PHE A 225 1.58 -31.71 -12.31
CA PHE A 225 1.29 -33.06 -11.84
C PHE A 225 1.20 -34.06 -13.00
N LEU A 226 0.48 -33.70 -14.07
CA LEU A 226 0.32 -34.57 -15.24
C LEU A 226 1.65 -34.81 -15.97
N ILE A 227 2.50 -33.80 -16.10
CA ILE A 227 3.84 -33.94 -16.68
C ILE A 227 4.75 -34.75 -15.75
N LYS A 228 4.84 -34.37 -14.47
CA LYS A 228 5.68 -35.02 -13.44
C LYS A 228 5.43 -36.53 -13.38
N THR A 229 4.17 -36.94 -13.40
CA THR A 229 3.77 -38.35 -13.27
C THR A 229 4.01 -39.20 -14.52
N ARG A 230 4.29 -38.58 -15.67
CA ARG A 230 4.44 -39.25 -16.97
C ARG A 230 5.86 -39.26 -17.54
N LEU A 231 6.77 -38.45 -16.99
CA LEU A 231 8.16 -38.42 -17.41
C LEU A 231 8.89 -39.73 -17.07
N GLN A 232 9.76 -40.18 -17.98
CA GLN A 232 10.46 -41.46 -17.85
C GLN A 232 11.96 -41.29 -17.58
N ASN A 233 12.58 -40.20 -18.03
CA ASN A 233 14.03 -40.01 -17.95
C ASN A 233 14.50 -39.24 -16.70
N ILE A 234 13.60 -38.93 -15.76
CA ILE A 234 13.91 -38.29 -14.48
C ILE A 234 12.92 -38.75 -13.40
N THR A 235 13.39 -38.90 -12.16
CA THR A 235 12.56 -39.32 -11.04
C THR A 235 11.67 -38.18 -10.54
N GLN A 236 10.47 -38.49 -10.05
CA GLN A 236 9.46 -37.48 -9.71
C GLN A 236 9.89 -36.54 -8.57
N ASP A 237 10.71 -37.02 -7.64
CA ASP A 237 11.28 -36.21 -6.55
C ASP A 237 12.23 -35.13 -7.06
N LYS A 238 12.80 -35.30 -8.26
CA LYS A 238 13.69 -34.35 -8.92
C LYS A 238 12.97 -33.35 -9.83
N ILE A 239 11.66 -33.22 -9.70
CA ILE A 239 10.86 -32.29 -10.51
C ILE A 239 10.17 -31.27 -9.61
N THR A 240 10.49 -30.00 -9.79
CA THR A 240 10.00 -28.90 -8.94
C THR A 240 9.20 -27.89 -9.76
N ILE A 241 8.04 -27.48 -9.25
CA ILE A 241 7.26 -26.36 -9.81
C ILE A 241 7.80 -25.03 -9.28
N THR A 242 7.99 -24.06 -10.17
CA THR A 242 8.41 -22.69 -9.81
C THR A 242 7.66 -21.64 -10.63
N PHE A 243 7.78 -20.37 -10.23
CA PHE A 243 7.17 -19.23 -10.91
C PHE A 243 8.20 -18.14 -11.23
N GLN A 244 8.23 -17.71 -12.49
CA GLN A 244 9.17 -16.71 -13.01
C GLN A 244 8.54 -15.32 -13.22
N SER A 245 9.32 -14.36 -13.72
CA SER A 245 8.85 -13.06 -14.20
C SER A 245 8.08 -12.22 -13.15
N ARG A 246 8.68 -11.97 -11.97
CA ARG A 246 8.09 -11.10 -10.94
C ARG A 246 8.25 -9.62 -11.27
N PHE A 247 7.18 -8.84 -11.14
CA PHE A 247 7.21 -7.38 -11.38
C PHE A 247 6.64 -6.54 -10.22
N GLY A 248 7.39 -5.53 -9.81
CA GLY A 248 6.97 -4.56 -8.81
C GLY A 248 7.14 -5.03 -7.37
N SER A 249 6.42 -4.39 -6.45
CA SER A 249 6.64 -4.51 -4.99
C SER A 249 5.61 -5.37 -4.26
N GLU A 250 4.66 -5.94 -5.02
CA GLU A 250 3.59 -6.81 -4.55
C GLU A 250 4.08 -8.26 -4.35
N GLU A 251 3.32 -9.09 -3.65
CA GLU A 251 3.61 -10.52 -3.50
C GLU A 251 3.09 -11.31 -4.70
N TRP A 252 3.96 -12.13 -5.30
CA TRP A 252 3.67 -12.98 -6.45
C TRP A 252 3.60 -14.45 -6.02
N LEU A 253 3.13 -15.31 -6.93
CA LEU A 253 3.16 -16.76 -6.72
C LEU A 253 4.60 -17.24 -6.47
N THR A 254 4.72 -18.18 -5.53
CA THR A 254 5.97 -18.76 -5.06
C THR A 254 5.89 -20.29 -5.15
N PRO A 255 7.02 -21.01 -5.23
CA PRO A 255 8.41 -20.53 -5.12
C PRO A 255 8.92 -19.81 -6.37
N TYR A 256 9.79 -18.79 -6.19
CA TYR A 256 10.37 -18.04 -7.31
C TYR A 256 11.46 -18.85 -8.01
N THR A 257 11.46 -18.88 -9.35
CA THR A 257 12.41 -19.66 -10.14
C THR A 257 13.87 -19.28 -9.84
N GLU A 258 14.20 -17.99 -9.89
CA GLU A 258 15.54 -17.45 -9.57
C GLU A 258 16.00 -17.86 -8.16
N ASP A 259 15.21 -17.52 -7.13
CA ASP A 259 15.53 -17.84 -5.73
C ASP A 259 15.66 -19.37 -5.48
N THR A 260 14.94 -20.20 -6.26
CA THR A 260 14.99 -21.66 -6.15
C THR A 260 16.25 -22.21 -6.80
N VAL A 261 16.63 -21.70 -7.97
CA VAL A 261 17.89 -22.06 -8.65
C VAL A 261 19.08 -21.77 -7.75
N ILE A 262 19.16 -20.58 -7.16
CA ILE A 262 20.25 -20.21 -6.24
C ILE A 262 20.35 -21.21 -5.09
N LYS A 263 19.23 -21.52 -4.42
CA LYS A 263 19.19 -22.48 -3.31
C LYS A 263 19.63 -23.89 -3.73
N LEU A 264 19.18 -24.36 -4.88
CA LEU A 264 19.53 -25.69 -5.38
C LEU A 264 21.04 -25.78 -5.66
N VAL A 265 21.60 -24.78 -6.36
CA VAL A 265 23.02 -24.70 -6.66
C VAL A 265 23.87 -24.63 -5.38
N GLU A 266 23.49 -23.79 -4.42
CA GLU A 266 24.15 -23.69 -3.12
C GLU A 266 24.06 -24.99 -2.31
N SER A 267 22.98 -25.76 -2.48
CA SER A 267 22.81 -27.08 -1.85
C SER A 267 23.57 -28.22 -2.54
N GLY A 268 24.23 -27.95 -3.67
CA GLY A 268 25.08 -28.90 -4.39
C GLY A 268 24.49 -29.43 -5.71
N GLU A 269 23.26 -29.05 -6.07
CA GLU A 269 22.62 -29.44 -7.33
C GLU A 269 23.00 -28.45 -8.44
N LYS A 270 23.98 -28.82 -9.28
CA LYS A 270 24.65 -27.88 -10.17
C LYS A 270 24.13 -27.90 -11.59
N LYS A 271 23.59 -29.01 -12.08
CA LYS A 271 23.11 -29.14 -13.47
C LYS A 271 21.60 -29.17 -13.47
N LEU A 272 20.96 -28.03 -13.75
CA LEU A 272 19.51 -27.89 -13.67
C LEU A 272 18.93 -27.79 -15.09
N ALA A 273 17.84 -28.51 -15.36
CA ALA A 273 17.07 -28.34 -16.59
C ALA A 273 15.83 -27.48 -16.32
N VAL A 274 15.42 -26.67 -17.29
CA VAL A 274 14.27 -25.77 -17.14
C VAL A 274 13.36 -25.84 -18.36
N TYR A 275 12.06 -26.03 -18.12
CA TYR A 275 11.01 -26.02 -19.14
C TYR A 275 9.85 -25.13 -18.68
N SER A 276 9.23 -24.37 -19.61
CA SER A 276 8.11 -23.49 -19.28
C SER A 276 6.78 -23.94 -19.91
N PRO A 277 5.90 -24.62 -19.14
CA PRO A 277 4.61 -25.08 -19.67
C PRO A 277 3.56 -23.97 -19.81
N SER A 278 3.86 -22.73 -19.39
CA SER A 278 2.96 -21.58 -19.59
C SER A 278 2.96 -21.04 -21.02
N PHE A 279 3.92 -21.48 -21.85
CA PHE A 279 4.07 -21.08 -23.23
C PHE A 279 4.16 -22.30 -24.15
N VAL A 280 3.53 -22.21 -25.32
CA VAL A 280 3.63 -23.22 -26.38
C VAL A 280 4.64 -22.85 -27.46
N ALA A 281 5.06 -21.59 -27.50
CA ALA A 281 6.01 -21.03 -28.46
C ALA A 281 7.05 -20.18 -27.73
N ASP A 282 8.30 -20.29 -28.16
CA ASP A 282 9.40 -19.55 -27.56
C ASP A 282 9.23 -18.03 -27.75
N CYS A 283 9.55 -17.30 -26.69
CA CYS A 283 9.35 -15.86 -26.56
C CYS A 283 10.45 -15.24 -25.70
N LEU A 284 10.27 -13.96 -25.33
CA LEU A 284 11.26 -13.25 -24.52
C LEU A 284 11.46 -13.93 -23.16
N GLU A 285 10.37 -14.35 -22.55
CA GLU A 285 10.31 -15.00 -21.23
C GLU A 285 10.95 -16.38 -21.22
N THR A 286 11.18 -17.00 -22.38
CA THR A 286 11.83 -18.32 -22.47
C THR A 286 13.27 -18.18 -22.96
N LEU A 287 13.52 -17.50 -24.07
CA LEU A 287 14.86 -17.44 -24.67
C LEU A 287 15.83 -16.53 -23.91
N ASP A 288 15.36 -15.37 -23.43
CA ASP A 288 16.21 -14.41 -22.72
C ASP A 288 16.14 -14.63 -21.21
N GLU A 289 14.95 -14.60 -20.59
CA GLU A 289 14.83 -14.72 -19.13
C GLU A 289 15.32 -16.09 -18.62
N LEU A 290 14.91 -17.20 -19.23
CA LEU A 290 15.38 -18.53 -18.82
C LEU A 290 16.69 -18.95 -19.49
N GLY A 291 16.81 -18.72 -20.80
CA GLY A 291 17.96 -19.17 -21.58
C GLY A 291 19.24 -18.37 -21.33
N THR A 292 19.12 -17.09 -20.93
CA THR A 292 20.25 -16.18 -20.73
C THR A 292 20.35 -15.71 -19.29
N GLU A 293 19.36 -14.97 -18.77
CA GLU A 293 19.46 -14.34 -17.44
C GLU A 293 19.54 -15.37 -16.31
N LEU A 294 18.62 -16.34 -16.27
CA LEU A 294 18.65 -17.41 -15.25
C LEU A 294 19.92 -18.27 -15.36
N LYS A 295 20.41 -18.47 -16.58
CA LYS A 295 21.66 -19.20 -16.83
C LYS A 295 22.86 -18.45 -16.27
N GLU A 296 22.95 -17.14 -16.49
CA GLU A 296 23.97 -16.26 -15.89
C GLU A 296 23.91 -16.31 -14.37
N THR A 297 22.71 -16.18 -13.77
CA THR A 297 22.52 -16.28 -12.32
C THR A 297 23.00 -17.63 -11.76
N ALA A 298 22.69 -18.74 -12.43
CA ALA A 298 23.17 -20.05 -12.00
C ALA A 298 24.70 -20.16 -12.07
N HIS A 299 25.31 -19.64 -13.14
CA HIS A 299 26.78 -19.64 -13.31
C HIS A 299 27.48 -18.84 -12.21
N GLU A 300 26.95 -17.69 -11.82
CA GLU A 300 27.48 -16.87 -10.72
C GLU A 300 27.53 -17.64 -9.39
N HIS A 301 26.61 -18.59 -9.17
CA HIS A 301 26.55 -19.43 -7.97
C HIS A 301 27.24 -20.79 -8.16
N GLY A 302 27.83 -21.07 -9.32
CA GLY A 302 28.57 -22.29 -9.61
C GLY A 302 27.73 -23.47 -10.14
N GLY A 303 26.56 -23.18 -10.72
CA GLY A 303 25.69 -24.12 -11.44
C GLY A 303 25.54 -23.79 -12.93
N ASP A 304 24.75 -24.57 -13.64
CA ASP A 304 24.45 -24.44 -15.07
C ASP A 304 22.96 -24.71 -15.33
N ILE A 305 22.39 -24.00 -16.31
CA ILE A 305 21.02 -24.14 -16.78
C ILE A 305 21.00 -24.75 -18.18
N HIS A 306 20.31 -25.87 -18.30
CA HIS A 306 19.97 -26.54 -19.55
C HIS A 306 18.52 -26.21 -19.93
N PHE A 307 18.37 -25.21 -20.79
CA PHE A 307 17.07 -24.76 -21.28
C PHE A 307 16.44 -25.80 -22.22
N ILE A 308 15.18 -26.14 -21.98
CA ILE A 308 14.34 -26.98 -22.83
C ILE A 308 13.38 -26.07 -23.61
N PRO A 309 13.51 -25.98 -24.95
CA PRO A 309 12.63 -25.15 -25.77
C PRO A 309 11.16 -25.56 -25.68
N CYS A 310 10.26 -24.60 -25.93
CA CYS A 310 8.83 -24.86 -26.01
C CYS A 310 8.49 -25.87 -27.12
N LEU A 311 7.20 -26.24 -27.21
CA LEU A 311 6.71 -27.14 -28.27
C LEU A 311 6.91 -26.56 -29.68
N ASN A 312 6.87 -25.23 -29.79
CA ASN A 312 7.07 -24.46 -31.00
C ASN A 312 6.21 -25.00 -32.14
N ASP A 313 6.82 -25.26 -33.30
CA ASP A 313 6.19 -25.80 -34.49
C ASP A 313 6.57 -27.27 -34.72
N ASN A 314 6.88 -28.03 -33.64
CA ASN A 314 7.18 -29.47 -33.76
C ASN A 314 6.05 -30.20 -34.51
N ASP A 315 6.42 -31.02 -35.50
CA ASP A 315 5.45 -31.62 -36.42
C ASP A 315 4.44 -32.54 -35.72
N LYS A 316 4.90 -33.37 -34.77
CA LYS A 316 4.01 -34.25 -34.00
C LYS A 316 3.04 -33.43 -33.14
N TRP A 317 3.53 -32.39 -32.48
CA TRP A 317 2.69 -31.47 -31.72
C TRP A 317 1.63 -30.82 -32.61
N CYS A 318 2.01 -30.30 -33.78
CA CYS A 318 1.07 -29.70 -34.73
C CYS A 318 0.02 -30.70 -35.20
N LYS A 319 0.42 -31.95 -35.49
CA LYS A 319 -0.48 -33.02 -35.90
C LYS A 319 -1.46 -33.42 -34.81
N ASP A 320 -0.96 -33.68 -33.59
CA ASP A 320 -1.81 -34.07 -32.46
C ASP A 320 -2.77 -32.92 -32.08
N PHE A 321 -2.31 -31.68 -32.17
CA PHE A 321 -3.16 -30.50 -31.92
C PHE A 321 -4.18 -30.28 -33.04
N ALA A 322 -3.85 -30.57 -34.31
CA ALA A 322 -4.82 -30.53 -35.41
C ALA A 322 -5.97 -31.50 -35.16
N HIS A 323 -5.67 -32.77 -34.82
CA HIS A 323 -6.69 -33.75 -34.47
C HIS A 323 -7.52 -33.33 -33.25
N PHE A 324 -6.88 -32.80 -32.21
CA PHE A 324 -7.57 -32.23 -31.05
C PHE A 324 -8.55 -31.13 -31.47
N ILE A 325 -8.12 -30.17 -32.29
CA ILE A 325 -8.99 -29.08 -32.75
C ILE A 325 -10.15 -29.59 -33.62
N GLU A 326 -9.92 -30.57 -34.49
CA GLU A 326 -11.00 -31.21 -35.27
C GLU A 326 -12.04 -31.86 -34.37
N ASN A 327 -11.60 -32.66 -33.38
CA ASN A 327 -12.50 -33.25 -32.38
C ASN A 327 -13.27 -32.17 -31.62
N GLN A 328 -12.60 -31.12 -31.18
CA GLN A 328 -13.20 -30.01 -30.44
C GLN A 328 -14.17 -29.14 -31.27
N CYS A 329 -14.19 -29.30 -32.59
CA CYS A 329 -15.11 -28.61 -33.49
C CYS A 329 -16.24 -29.51 -34.01
N LEU A 330 -15.98 -30.80 -34.22
CA LEU A 330 -16.87 -31.70 -34.98
C LEU A 330 -17.48 -32.83 -34.14
N ALA A 331 -16.85 -33.22 -33.02
CA ALA A 331 -17.28 -34.38 -32.25
C ALA A 331 -18.37 -34.04 -31.21
N ASP A 332 -19.07 -35.07 -30.74
CA ASP A 332 -20.02 -34.96 -29.61
C ASP A 332 -19.30 -34.66 -28.28
N ASP A 333 -20.05 -34.24 -27.26
CA ASP A 333 -19.49 -33.85 -25.95
C ASP A 333 -18.69 -34.98 -25.28
N LYS A 334 -19.15 -36.23 -25.34
CA LYS A 334 -18.45 -37.38 -24.70
C LYS A 334 -17.12 -37.67 -25.37
N THR A 335 -17.04 -37.47 -26.69
CA THR A 335 -15.78 -37.63 -27.43
C THR A 335 -14.82 -36.48 -27.11
N ARG A 336 -15.32 -35.24 -27.00
CA ARG A 336 -14.51 -34.07 -26.63
C ARG A 336 -13.92 -34.17 -25.23
N GLU A 337 -14.65 -34.74 -24.26
CA GLU A 337 -14.15 -34.95 -22.89
C GLU A 337 -12.96 -35.92 -22.84
N LYS A 338 -12.91 -36.91 -23.74
CA LYS A 338 -11.82 -37.91 -23.79
C LYS A 338 -10.49 -37.32 -24.25
N ASP A 339 -10.47 -36.12 -24.84
CA ASP A 339 -9.23 -35.43 -25.21
C ASP A 339 -8.48 -34.88 -23.99
N PHE A 340 -9.08 -34.87 -22.81
CA PHE A 340 -8.49 -34.34 -21.59
C PHE A 340 -8.14 -35.44 -20.59
N TYR A 341 -7.12 -35.19 -19.78
CA TYR A 341 -6.89 -35.94 -18.56
C TYR A 341 -7.82 -35.44 -17.46
N THR A 342 -8.39 -36.37 -16.69
CA THR A 342 -9.15 -36.08 -15.47
C THR A 342 -8.26 -36.41 -14.28
N LEU A 343 -8.21 -35.50 -13.29
CA LEU A 343 -7.53 -35.73 -12.02
C LEU A 343 -8.53 -36.14 -10.96
N GLU A 344 -8.14 -37.06 -10.09
CA GLU A 344 -8.93 -37.51 -8.95
C GLU A 344 -8.67 -36.64 -7.71
N VAL A 345 -9.57 -36.71 -6.73
CA VAL A 345 -9.44 -35.93 -5.48
C VAL A 345 -8.11 -36.23 -4.76
N SER A 346 -7.62 -37.47 -4.84
CA SER A 346 -6.33 -37.89 -4.29
C SER A 346 -5.14 -37.15 -4.89
N ASP A 347 -5.23 -36.75 -6.16
CA ASP A 347 -4.15 -36.08 -6.88
C ASP A 347 -3.92 -34.64 -6.36
N TYR A 348 -4.91 -34.04 -5.69
CA TYR A 348 -4.80 -32.70 -5.12
C TYR A 348 -4.20 -32.66 -3.71
N ARG A 349 -3.71 -33.78 -3.18
CA ARG A 349 -3.13 -33.81 -1.82
C ARG A 349 -1.89 -32.92 -1.71
N GLU A 350 -0.94 -33.07 -2.65
CA GLU A 350 0.26 -32.21 -2.74
C GLU A 350 -0.13 -30.74 -3.03
N PHE A 351 -1.16 -30.50 -3.87
CA PHE A 351 -1.69 -29.15 -4.10
C PHE A 351 -2.19 -28.48 -2.82
N ASN A 352 -2.94 -29.19 -1.97
CA ASN A 352 -3.50 -28.64 -0.74
C ASN A 352 -2.38 -28.28 0.26
N GLU A 353 -1.35 -29.11 0.36
CA GLU A 353 -0.19 -28.84 1.22
C GLU A 353 0.63 -27.64 0.70
N MET A 354 0.93 -27.61 -0.60
CA MET A 354 1.64 -26.50 -1.25
C MET A 354 0.86 -25.19 -1.14
N SER A 355 -0.44 -25.20 -1.45
CA SER A 355 -1.27 -24.00 -1.45
C SER A 355 -1.40 -23.38 -0.06
N ALA A 356 -1.47 -24.18 1.00
CA ALA A 356 -1.51 -23.68 2.39
C ALA A 356 -0.26 -22.87 2.78
N ILE A 357 0.90 -23.22 2.21
CA ILE A 357 2.18 -22.55 2.47
C ILE A 357 2.38 -21.41 1.48
N GLU A 358 2.33 -21.72 0.18
CA GLU A 358 2.74 -20.82 -0.90
C GLU A 358 1.71 -19.74 -1.20
N LEU A 359 0.41 -19.94 -0.92
CA LEU A 359 -0.60 -18.89 -1.11
C LEU A 359 -0.79 -18.00 0.13
N LYS A 360 -0.06 -18.26 1.23
CA LYS A 360 -0.10 -17.40 2.41
C LYS A 360 0.53 -16.03 2.11
N GLN A 361 -0.24 -14.97 2.27
CA GLN A 361 0.22 -13.59 2.06
C GLN A 361 0.89 -13.03 3.32
N LYS A 362 2.06 -12.40 3.18
CA LYS A 362 2.76 -11.72 4.30
C LYS A 362 2.03 -10.46 4.72
N SER A 363 1.42 -9.73 3.78
CA SER A 363 0.63 -8.52 4.07
C SER A 363 -0.69 -8.48 3.29
N PRO A 364 -1.75 -9.16 3.75
CA PRO A 364 -3.02 -9.23 3.05
C PRO A 364 -3.69 -7.85 2.86
N PRO A 365 -4.63 -7.73 1.90
CA PRO A 365 -5.46 -6.54 1.80
C PRO A 365 -6.38 -6.40 3.03
N LEU A 366 -6.77 -5.16 3.34
CA LEU A 366 -7.79 -4.90 4.36
C LEU A 366 -9.14 -5.48 3.91
N THR A 367 -9.89 -6.08 4.85
CA THR A 367 -11.26 -6.54 4.62
C THR A 367 -12.19 -5.38 4.25
N THR A 368 -13.35 -5.68 3.67
CA THR A 368 -14.32 -4.66 3.24
C THR A 368 -14.83 -3.85 4.44
N GLU A 369 -15.08 -4.53 5.56
CA GLU A 369 -15.50 -3.95 6.84
C GLU A 369 -14.40 -3.04 7.39
N ALA A 370 -13.15 -3.51 7.41
CA ALA A 370 -12.01 -2.72 7.86
C ALA A 370 -11.83 -1.46 7.01
N LYS A 371 -11.93 -1.58 5.68
CA LYS A 371 -11.87 -0.42 4.76
C LYS A 371 -12.99 0.58 5.04
N SER A 372 -14.20 0.11 5.30
CA SER A 372 -15.35 0.96 5.63
C SER A 372 -15.12 1.72 6.94
N SER A 373 -14.77 1.01 8.01
CA SER A 373 -14.48 1.60 9.32
C SER A 373 -13.31 2.58 9.27
N LEU A 374 -12.23 2.24 8.56
CA LEU A 374 -11.06 3.12 8.40
C LEU A 374 -11.39 4.41 7.63
N LYS A 375 -12.25 4.36 6.61
CA LYS A 375 -12.71 5.58 5.91
C LYS A 375 -13.49 6.50 6.84
N ILE A 376 -14.36 5.93 7.67
CA ILE A 376 -15.16 6.70 8.63
C ILE A 376 -14.24 7.34 9.67
N ILE A 377 -13.36 6.55 10.27
CA ILE A 377 -12.40 7.03 11.27
C ILE A 377 -11.44 8.07 10.68
N PHE A 378 -10.96 7.88 9.46
CA PHE A 378 -10.15 8.87 8.75
C PHE A 378 -10.86 10.22 8.69
N LEU A 379 -12.10 10.24 8.18
CA LEU A 379 -12.87 11.47 8.04
C LEU A 379 -13.16 12.09 9.41
N THR A 380 -13.48 11.27 10.41
CA THR A 380 -13.73 11.73 11.77
C THR A 380 -12.52 12.42 12.39
N ILE A 381 -11.34 11.82 12.31
CA ILE A 381 -10.11 12.43 12.83
C ILE A 381 -9.74 13.65 11.99
N PHE A 382 -9.90 13.59 10.66
CA PHE A 382 -9.56 14.71 9.79
C PHE A 382 -10.41 15.95 10.10
N LEU A 383 -11.74 15.82 10.16
CA LEU A 383 -12.65 16.93 10.46
C LEU A 383 -12.38 17.52 11.85
N ASP A 384 -12.13 16.65 12.83
CA ASP A 384 -11.76 17.06 14.18
C ASP A 384 -10.46 17.87 14.21
N LEU A 385 -9.42 17.39 13.53
CA LEU A 385 -8.12 18.06 13.52
C LEU A 385 -8.14 19.38 12.75
N VAL A 386 -8.95 19.49 11.69
CA VAL A 386 -9.21 20.79 11.04
C VAL A 386 -9.86 21.74 12.03
N GLY A 387 -10.97 21.34 12.68
CA GLY A 387 -11.66 22.16 13.68
C GLY A 387 -10.76 22.57 14.85
N PHE A 388 -9.95 21.65 15.34
CA PHE A 388 -9.01 21.88 16.43
C PHE A 388 -7.88 22.85 16.07
N SER A 389 -7.26 22.69 14.90
CA SER A 389 -6.07 23.47 14.50
C SER A 389 -6.39 24.83 13.87
N ILE A 390 -7.65 25.11 13.54
CA ILE A 390 -8.12 26.43 13.05
C ILE A 390 -7.71 27.59 13.98
N ILE A 391 -7.60 27.36 15.29
CA ILE A 391 -7.28 28.40 16.27
C ILE A 391 -5.79 28.80 16.29
N PHE A 392 -4.88 27.94 15.81
CA PHE A 392 -3.43 28.15 15.95
C PHE A 392 -2.89 29.45 15.35
N PRO A 393 -3.20 29.83 14.11
CA PRO A 393 -2.72 31.09 13.55
C PRO A 393 -3.34 32.32 14.25
N LEU A 394 -4.40 32.11 15.04
CA LEU A 394 -5.15 33.17 15.69
C LEU A 394 -4.59 33.52 17.07
N PHE A 395 -3.71 32.69 17.66
CA PHE A 395 -3.19 32.94 19.01
C PHE A 395 -2.59 34.33 19.20
N PRO A 396 -1.81 34.89 18.24
CA PRO A 396 -1.30 36.25 18.40
C PRO A 396 -2.40 37.32 18.45
N SER A 397 -3.39 37.22 17.57
CA SER A 397 -4.50 38.15 17.50
C SER A 397 -5.45 37.99 18.69
N LEU A 398 -5.68 36.76 19.16
CA LEU A 398 -6.44 36.46 20.37
C LEU A 398 -5.78 37.11 21.60
N ALA A 399 -4.47 36.94 21.77
CA ALA A 399 -3.72 37.55 22.85
C ALA A 399 -3.89 39.08 22.85
N LYS A 400 -3.67 39.71 21.70
CA LYS A 400 -3.83 41.17 21.55
C LYS A 400 -5.25 41.64 21.85
N HIS A 401 -6.25 40.90 21.38
CA HIS A 401 -7.66 41.23 21.63
C HIS A 401 -7.98 41.22 23.13
N TYR A 402 -7.71 40.12 23.84
CA TYR A 402 -8.03 40.01 25.26
C TYR A 402 -7.18 40.92 26.15
N LEU A 403 -5.93 41.22 25.78
CA LEU A 403 -5.16 42.26 26.46
C LEU A 403 -5.79 43.65 26.33
N THR A 404 -6.60 43.87 25.28
CA THR A 404 -7.31 45.13 25.07
C THR A 404 -8.68 45.14 25.74
N VAL A 405 -9.44 44.05 25.67
CA VAL A 405 -10.85 44.00 26.13
C VAL A 405 -11.06 43.39 27.52
N ASP A 406 -10.09 42.62 28.03
CA ASP A 406 -10.18 41.87 29.30
C ASP A 406 -8.82 41.84 30.02
N ALA A 407 -8.11 42.98 30.02
CA ALA A 407 -6.74 43.10 30.54
C ALA A 407 -6.62 42.75 32.04
N ASP A 408 -7.70 42.98 32.81
CA ASP A 408 -7.74 42.72 34.23
C ASP A 408 -8.02 41.27 34.62
N ASN A 409 -8.24 40.40 33.64
CA ASN A 409 -8.55 38.98 33.85
C ASN A 409 -7.45 38.25 34.63
N VAL A 410 -7.85 37.48 35.65
CA VAL A 410 -6.95 36.72 36.53
C VAL A 410 -6.09 35.73 35.76
N PHE A 411 -6.66 34.98 34.81
CA PHE A 411 -5.92 34.01 34.01
C PHE A 411 -4.95 34.69 33.06
N LEU A 412 -5.34 35.82 32.47
CA LEU A 412 -4.50 36.58 31.54
C LEU A 412 -3.29 37.16 32.28
N LYS A 413 -3.52 37.77 33.46
CA LYS A 413 -2.45 38.25 34.35
C LYS A 413 -1.54 37.13 34.83
N ALA A 414 -2.08 35.96 35.17
CA ALA A 414 -1.26 34.82 35.58
C ALA A 414 -0.35 34.33 34.44
N ILE A 415 -0.87 34.21 33.22
CA ILE A 415 -0.09 33.77 32.05
C ILE A 415 0.99 34.80 31.71
N PHE A 416 0.61 36.07 31.52
CA PHE A 416 1.56 37.11 31.14
C PHE A 416 2.53 37.47 32.27
N GLY A 417 2.12 37.38 33.54
CA GLY A 417 3.01 37.52 34.69
C GLY A 417 4.05 36.42 34.74
N SER A 418 3.65 35.16 34.52
CA SER A 418 4.59 34.03 34.43
C SER A 418 5.57 34.20 33.27
N ILE A 419 5.10 34.67 32.11
CA ILE A 419 5.95 35.00 30.96
C ILE A 419 6.93 36.11 31.32
N GLN A 420 6.48 37.21 31.94
CA GLN A 420 7.35 38.31 32.35
C GLN A 420 8.43 37.87 33.34
N THR A 421 8.09 37.03 34.31
CA THR A 421 9.09 36.44 35.23
C THR A 421 10.13 35.63 34.45
N ILE A 422 9.71 34.78 33.50
CA ILE A 422 10.64 33.99 32.68
C ILE A 422 11.50 34.89 31.78
N SER A 423 10.92 35.93 31.18
CA SER A 423 11.60 36.91 30.34
C SER A 423 12.61 37.77 31.10
N GLN A 424 12.42 38.01 32.40
CA GLN A 424 13.41 38.71 33.24
C GLN A 424 14.70 37.89 33.44
N TYR A 425 14.63 36.56 33.34
CA TYR A 425 15.80 35.67 33.41
C TYR A 425 16.43 35.38 32.03
N THR A 426 15.88 35.95 30.94
CA THR A 426 16.38 35.76 29.58
C THR A 426 16.60 37.14 28.92
N GLU A 427 17.83 37.66 29.00
CA GLU A 427 18.22 38.94 28.38
C GLU A 427 18.12 38.85 26.84
N GLY A 428 16.94 39.12 26.27
CA GLY A 428 16.71 38.93 24.83
C GLY A 428 15.33 39.33 24.27
N SER A 429 14.96 40.61 24.35
CA SER A 429 14.02 41.37 23.49
C SER A 429 12.50 41.01 23.37
N ASN A 430 11.73 42.11 23.42
CA ASN A 430 10.47 42.45 22.74
C ASN A 430 9.19 41.62 22.95
N VAL A 431 8.08 42.36 23.11
CA VAL A 431 6.65 41.96 23.23
C VAL A 431 6.22 40.81 22.30
N PHE A 432 6.89 40.62 21.16
CA PHE A 432 6.66 39.50 20.24
C PHE A 432 6.95 38.14 20.90
N SER A 433 7.94 38.04 21.80
CA SER A 433 8.23 36.81 22.56
C SER A 433 7.06 36.44 23.48
N GLY A 434 6.44 37.43 24.15
CA GLY A 434 5.34 37.17 25.07
C GLY A 434 4.06 36.69 24.39
N ILE A 435 3.75 37.20 23.20
CA ILE A 435 2.58 36.77 22.42
C ILE A 435 2.75 35.33 21.89
N VAL A 436 3.95 34.94 21.49
CA VAL A 436 4.18 33.56 21.04
C VAL A 436 4.24 32.58 22.22
N LEU A 437 4.84 32.98 23.35
CA LEU A 437 4.82 32.20 24.59
C LEU A 437 3.40 31.99 25.12
N PHE A 438 2.50 32.98 24.98
CA PHE A 438 1.08 32.83 25.27
C PHE A 438 0.42 31.73 24.44
N GLY A 439 0.67 31.69 23.12
CA GLY A 439 0.19 30.61 22.24
C GLY A 439 0.74 29.24 22.66
N GLY A 440 2.02 29.17 23.05
CA GLY A 440 2.64 27.97 23.61
C GLY A 440 1.97 27.48 24.90
N ILE A 441 1.67 28.39 25.83
CA ILE A 441 0.98 28.06 27.09
C ILE A 441 -0.45 27.56 26.85
N LEU A 442 -1.21 28.19 25.94
CA LEU A 442 -2.54 27.71 25.56
C LEU A 442 -2.49 26.32 24.91
N GLY A 443 -1.51 26.05 24.05
CA GLY A 443 -1.27 24.72 23.48
C GLY A 443 -0.86 23.68 24.52
N ALA A 444 -0.01 24.08 25.48
CA ALA A 444 0.43 23.23 26.58
C ALA A 444 -0.71 22.89 27.55
N LEU A 445 -1.61 23.84 27.85
CA LEU A 445 -2.81 23.60 28.67
C LEU A 445 -3.67 22.50 28.06
N TYR A 446 -3.94 22.58 26.75
CA TYR A 446 -4.71 21.55 26.05
C TYR A 446 -4.02 20.18 26.10
N SER A 447 -2.71 20.14 25.83
CA SER A 447 -1.92 18.90 25.88
C SER A 447 -1.86 18.30 27.29
N PHE A 448 -1.77 19.13 28.33
CA PHE A 448 -1.79 18.70 29.72
C PHE A 448 -3.13 18.06 30.11
N LEU A 449 -4.25 18.65 29.67
CA LEU A 449 -5.57 18.07 29.92
C LEU A 449 -5.76 16.75 29.16
N GLN A 450 -5.22 16.64 27.94
CA GLN A 450 -5.21 15.37 27.22
C GLN A 450 -4.34 14.31 27.91
N PHE A 451 -3.21 14.70 28.50
CA PHE A 451 -2.39 13.80 29.31
C PHE A 451 -3.22 13.18 30.44
N ILE A 452 -4.06 13.95 31.12
CA ILE A 452 -4.92 13.43 32.19
C ILE A 452 -6.09 12.60 31.62
N ALA A 453 -6.78 13.10 30.60
CA ALA A 453 -8.06 12.53 30.15
C ALA A 453 -7.91 11.33 29.21
N ALA A 454 -6.85 11.24 28.40
CA ALA A 454 -6.72 10.20 27.36
C ALA A 454 -6.77 8.75 27.89
N PRO A 455 -6.14 8.39 29.03
CA PRO A 455 -6.23 7.04 29.58
C PRO A 455 -7.65 6.73 30.11
N MET A 456 -8.35 7.74 30.62
CA MET A 456 -9.71 7.60 31.13
C MET A 456 -10.67 7.26 29.99
N TRP A 457 -10.61 8.00 28.89
CA TRP A 457 -11.41 7.72 27.69
C TRP A 457 -11.07 6.37 27.05
N GLY A 458 -9.79 6.04 26.98
CA GLY A 458 -9.34 4.74 26.50
C GLY A 458 -9.96 3.60 27.30
N SER A 459 -9.81 3.64 28.62
CA SER A 459 -10.35 2.62 29.53
C SER A 459 -11.88 2.58 29.51
N LEU A 460 -12.54 3.73 29.39
CA LEU A 460 -14.00 3.78 29.28
C LEU A 460 -14.47 3.09 27.99
N SER A 461 -13.77 3.31 26.87
CA SER A 461 -14.12 2.73 25.58
C SER A 461 -13.99 1.21 25.54
N ASP A 462 -13.08 0.61 26.33
CA ASP A 462 -12.99 -0.85 26.49
C ASP A 462 -14.20 -1.44 27.25
N ARG A 463 -14.91 -0.62 28.04
CA ARG A 463 -16.07 -1.07 28.83
C ARG A 463 -17.41 -0.83 28.15
N VAL A 464 -17.60 0.35 27.56
CA VAL A 464 -18.91 0.74 27.01
C VAL A 464 -19.00 0.54 25.50
N GLY A 465 -17.89 0.29 24.82
CA GLY A 465 -17.77 0.26 23.36
C GLY A 465 -17.15 1.55 22.80
N ARG A 466 -16.67 1.48 21.56
CA ARG A 466 -15.98 2.59 20.89
C ARG A 466 -16.94 3.67 20.42
N LYS A 467 -18.10 3.28 19.88
CA LYS A 467 -19.06 4.22 19.27
C LYS A 467 -19.64 5.21 20.29
N PRO A 468 -20.11 4.80 21.48
CA PRO A 468 -20.62 5.74 22.47
C PRO A 468 -19.56 6.76 22.92
N VAL A 469 -18.32 6.31 23.14
CA VAL A 469 -17.23 7.19 23.56
C VAL A 469 -16.87 8.20 22.46
N LEU A 470 -16.82 7.77 21.19
CA LEU A 470 -16.62 8.68 20.06
C LEU A 470 -17.71 9.76 20.01
N LEU A 471 -18.98 9.40 20.19
CA LEU A 471 -20.08 10.37 20.14
C LEU A 471 -20.05 11.35 21.32
N VAL A 472 -19.77 10.88 22.54
CA VAL A 472 -19.68 11.74 23.73
C VAL A 472 -18.52 12.73 23.60
N SER A 473 -17.33 12.24 23.20
CA SER A 473 -16.16 13.10 22.99
C SER A 473 -16.38 14.15 21.91
N LEU A 474 -16.92 13.76 20.74
CA LEU A 474 -17.24 14.70 19.66
C LEU A 474 -18.30 15.73 20.07
N THR A 475 -19.30 15.32 20.85
CA THR A 475 -20.32 16.24 21.39
C THR A 475 -19.69 17.24 22.36
N GLY A 476 -18.82 16.79 23.26
CA GLY A 476 -18.07 17.66 24.16
C GLY A 476 -17.19 18.67 23.41
N LEU A 477 -16.55 18.24 22.32
CA LEU A 477 -15.78 19.13 21.44
C LEU A 477 -16.67 20.16 20.74
N ALA A 478 -17.82 19.75 20.20
CA ALA A 478 -18.80 20.67 19.61
C ALA A 478 -19.27 21.74 20.62
N LEU A 479 -19.57 21.33 21.86
CA LEU A 479 -19.91 22.27 22.95
C LEU A 479 -18.75 23.22 23.25
N SER A 480 -17.51 22.75 23.24
CA SER A 480 -16.33 23.60 23.43
C SER A 480 -16.20 24.68 22.35
N TYR A 481 -16.59 24.37 21.11
CA TYR A 481 -16.58 25.35 20.02
C TYR A 481 -17.74 26.35 20.12
N ILE A 482 -18.89 25.94 20.65
CA ILE A 482 -19.97 26.88 20.99
C ILE A 482 -19.50 27.86 22.07
N LEU A 483 -18.86 27.36 23.13
CA LEU A 483 -18.32 28.24 24.18
C LEU A 483 -17.26 29.20 23.63
N TRP A 484 -16.42 28.74 22.70
CA TRP A 484 -15.46 29.61 22.02
C TRP A 484 -16.15 30.66 21.13
N PHE A 485 -17.23 30.30 20.44
CA PHE A 485 -17.98 31.24 19.62
C PHE A 485 -18.47 32.45 20.44
N PHE A 486 -18.92 32.21 21.67
CA PHE A 486 -19.42 33.24 22.58
C PHE A 486 -18.38 33.71 23.61
N SER A 487 -17.09 33.46 23.40
CA SER A 487 -16.04 33.85 24.35
C SER A 487 -15.74 35.35 24.28
N GLY A 488 -16.61 36.19 24.82
CA GLY A 488 -16.34 37.63 24.96
C GLY A 488 -15.29 37.94 26.03
N SER A 489 -15.11 37.04 27.00
CA SER A 489 -14.09 37.12 28.05
C SER A 489 -13.04 36.02 27.90
N PHE A 490 -11.84 36.30 28.39
CA PHE A 490 -10.73 35.35 28.34
C PHE A 490 -11.00 34.11 29.20
N THR A 491 -11.70 34.28 30.33
CA THR A 491 -12.13 33.16 31.19
C THR A 491 -13.00 32.16 30.42
N LEU A 492 -13.96 32.63 29.62
CA LEU A 492 -14.83 31.74 28.86
C LEU A 492 -14.05 31.00 27.76
N LEU A 493 -13.06 31.65 27.14
CA LEU A 493 -12.15 30.99 26.21
C LEU A 493 -11.35 29.88 26.92
N ILE A 494 -10.84 30.13 28.13
CA ILE A 494 -10.13 29.11 28.92
C ILE A 494 -11.06 27.94 29.26
N ILE A 495 -12.29 28.19 29.69
CA ILE A 495 -13.29 27.14 29.95
C ILE A 495 -13.55 26.32 28.68
N ALA A 496 -13.70 26.98 27.54
CA ALA A 496 -13.84 26.31 26.25
C ALA A 496 -12.63 25.40 25.95
N ARG A 497 -11.40 25.88 26.17
CA ARG A 497 -10.18 25.07 25.99
C ARG A 497 -10.09 23.91 26.98
N ILE A 498 -10.53 24.12 28.24
CA ILE A 498 -10.54 23.07 29.26
C ILE A 498 -11.51 21.95 28.85
N LEU A 499 -12.73 22.31 28.47
CA LEU A 499 -13.73 21.36 28.00
C LEU A 499 -13.22 20.59 26.78
N GLY A 500 -12.67 21.28 25.78
CA GLY A 500 -12.11 20.65 24.59
C GLY A 500 -10.95 19.69 24.92
N GLY A 501 -10.04 20.09 25.81
CA GLY A 501 -8.89 19.28 26.23
C GLY A 501 -9.30 18.00 26.96
N ILE A 502 -10.26 18.11 27.89
CA ILE A 502 -10.82 16.96 28.61
C ILE A 502 -11.59 16.05 27.66
N MET A 503 -12.34 16.61 26.70
CA MET A 503 -13.17 15.84 25.77
C MET A 503 -12.41 15.25 24.57
N GLY A 504 -11.09 15.47 24.46
CA GLY A 504 -10.22 14.97 23.38
C GLY A 504 -9.97 13.44 23.36
N GLY A 505 -10.89 12.63 23.87
CA GLY A 505 -10.81 11.16 23.90
C GLY A 505 -11.12 10.47 22.56
N ASN A 506 -11.60 11.22 21.57
CA ASN A 506 -11.93 10.72 20.25
C ASN A 506 -10.70 10.12 19.52
N ILE A 507 -9.51 10.73 19.66
CA ILE A 507 -8.28 10.26 19.00
C ILE A 507 -7.79 8.91 19.55
N SER A 508 -7.80 8.73 20.89
CA SER A 508 -7.39 7.46 21.52
C SER A 508 -8.40 6.37 21.18
N THR A 509 -9.69 6.67 21.26
CA THR A 509 -10.77 5.73 20.90
C THR A 509 -10.70 5.34 19.43
N ALA A 510 -10.50 6.30 18.53
CA ALA A 510 -10.39 6.03 17.09
C ALA A 510 -9.15 5.19 16.75
N THR A 511 -8.05 5.38 17.47
CA THR A 511 -6.85 4.53 17.35
C THR A 511 -7.14 3.10 17.82
N ALA A 512 -7.92 2.94 18.89
CA ALA A 512 -8.38 1.63 19.34
C ALA A 512 -9.33 0.96 18.33
N VAL A 513 -10.24 1.71 17.69
CA VAL A 513 -11.06 1.20 16.57
C VAL A 513 -10.20 0.63 15.46
N VAL A 514 -9.12 1.33 15.08
CA VAL A 514 -8.20 0.84 14.05
C VAL A 514 -7.53 -0.47 14.49
N ALA A 515 -7.20 -0.60 15.77
CA ALA A 515 -6.71 -1.86 16.33
C ALA A 515 -7.76 -2.98 16.25
N ASP A 516 -9.02 -2.69 16.57
CA ASP A 516 -10.11 -3.68 16.55
C ASP A 516 -10.38 -4.23 15.14
N VAL A 517 -10.31 -3.40 14.10
CA VAL A 517 -10.71 -3.78 12.72
C VAL A 517 -9.55 -4.26 11.83
N THR A 518 -8.32 -4.28 12.32
CA THR A 518 -7.16 -4.67 11.51
C THR A 518 -6.44 -5.88 12.09
N SER A 519 -5.89 -6.74 11.23
CA SER A 519 -5.04 -7.86 11.65
C SER A 519 -3.62 -7.39 12.00
N PRO A 520 -2.79 -8.19 12.71
CA PRO A 520 -1.40 -7.84 12.99
C PRO A 520 -0.59 -7.43 11.75
N GLN A 521 -0.82 -8.07 10.60
CA GLN A 521 -0.13 -7.81 9.33
C GLN A 521 -0.63 -6.55 8.61
N THR A 522 -1.81 -6.05 8.98
CA THR A 522 -2.45 -4.87 8.37
C THR A 522 -2.58 -3.69 9.33
N ARG A 523 -2.19 -3.87 10.60
CA ARG A 523 -2.27 -2.88 11.68
C ARG A 523 -1.60 -1.56 11.32
N SER A 524 -0.37 -1.63 10.81
CA SER A 524 0.39 -0.46 10.35
C SER A 524 -0.26 0.25 9.16
N LYS A 525 -0.95 -0.47 8.27
CA LYS A 525 -1.73 0.14 7.17
C LYS A 525 -2.87 0.99 7.72
N GLY A 526 -3.56 0.49 8.75
CA GLY A 526 -4.62 1.23 9.43
C GLY A 526 -4.09 2.45 10.19
N MET A 527 -2.98 2.30 10.93
CA MET A 527 -2.39 3.41 11.69
C MET A 527 -1.84 4.52 10.79
N ALA A 528 -1.34 4.17 9.60
CA ALA A 528 -0.92 5.16 8.61
C ALA A 528 -2.09 6.05 8.14
N VAL A 529 -3.32 5.50 8.05
CA VAL A 529 -4.51 6.29 7.70
C VAL A 529 -4.79 7.38 8.73
N ILE A 530 -4.63 7.07 10.03
CA ILE A 530 -4.72 8.07 11.10
C ILE A 530 -3.66 9.15 10.91
N GLY A 531 -2.40 8.75 10.68
CA GLY A 531 -1.31 9.70 10.44
C GLY A 531 -1.60 10.69 9.30
N ILE A 532 -2.17 10.21 8.20
CA ILE A 532 -2.52 11.06 7.05
C ILE A 532 -3.62 12.06 7.43
N ALA A 533 -4.61 11.65 8.22
CA ALA A 533 -5.64 12.56 8.73
C ALA A 533 -5.03 13.69 9.58
N PHE A 534 -4.02 13.36 10.40
CA PHE A 534 -3.25 14.36 11.16
C PHE A 534 -2.51 15.32 10.25
N ALA A 535 -1.72 14.81 9.30
CA ALA A 535 -0.96 15.66 8.38
C ALA A 535 -1.87 16.64 7.63
N LEU A 536 -2.98 16.14 7.06
CA LEU A 536 -3.93 16.99 6.32
C LEU A 536 -4.67 17.97 7.23
N GLY A 537 -5.09 17.53 8.42
CA GLY A 537 -5.79 18.39 9.38
C GLY A 537 -4.96 19.58 9.82
N PHE A 538 -3.68 19.36 10.13
CA PHE A 538 -2.74 20.40 10.55
C PHE A 538 -2.28 21.32 9.40
N VAL A 539 -2.41 20.90 8.14
CA VAL A 539 -2.18 21.78 6.98
C VAL A 539 -3.42 22.64 6.70
N ILE A 540 -4.60 22.01 6.64
CA ILE A 540 -5.82 22.65 6.19
C ILE A 540 -6.42 23.55 7.28
N GLY A 541 -6.38 23.13 8.55
CA GLY A 541 -6.99 23.88 9.65
C GLY A 541 -6.41 25.29 9.83
N PRO A 542 -5.10 25.48 10.01
CA PRO A 542 -4.50 26.81 10.13
C PRO A 542 -4.74 27.68 8.90
N ALA A 543 -4.69 27.11 7.69
CA ALA A 543 -4.97 27.85 6.46
C ALA A 543 -6.39 28.43 6.47
N ILE A 544 -7.39 27.60 6.80
CA ILE A 544 -8.79 28.03 6.92
C ILE A 544 -8.96 29.03 8.06
N GLY A 545 -8.32 28.81 9.21
CA GLY A 545 -8.41 29.70 10.37
C GLY A 545 -7.93 31.11 10.07
N GLY A 546 -6.77 31.24 9.41
CA GLY A 546 -6.27 32.55 8.96
C GLY A 546 -7.24 33.26 8.01
N ILE A 547 -7.81 32.54 7.03
CA ILE A 547 -8.78 33.12 6.08
C ILE A 547 -10.06 33.57 6.81
N LEU A 548 -10.62 32.72 7.66
CA LEU A 548 -11.87 33.03 8.37
C LEU A 548 -11.72 34.14 9.40
N SER A 549 -10.52 34.37 9.94
CA SER A 549 -10.27 35.52 10.82
C SER A 549 -10.36 36.89 10.14
N LEU A 550 -10.41 36.92 8.80
CA LEU A 550 -10.69 38.15 8.05
C LEU A 550 -12.18 38.53 8.13
N ILE A 551 -13.06 37.59 8.49
CA ILE A 551 -14.50 37.80 8.64
C ILE A 551 -14.80 38.12 10.10
N ASP A 552 -14.83 39.40 10.42
CA ASP A 552 -15.12 39.90 11.76
C ASP A 552 -16.63 40.12 11.95
N LEU A 553 -17.28 39.19 12.66
CA LEU A 553 -18.71 39.26 12.93
C LEU A 553 -19.09 40.46 13.80
N THR A 554 -18.17 40.99 14.62
CA THR A 554 -18.45 42.16 15.46
C THR A 554 -18.54 43.45 14.64
N LYS A 555 -17.95 43.48 13.43
CA LYS A 555 -18.09 44.60 12.50
C LYS A 555 -19.33 44.49 11.63
N ILE A 556 -19.74 43.26 11.28
CA ILE A 556 -20.91 43.00 10.44
C ILE A 556 -22.20 43.11 11.27
N TYR A 557 -22.19 42.57 12.50
CA TYR A 557 -23.31 42.59 13.44
C TYR A 557 -22.85 43.11 14.81
N PRO A 558 -22.71 44.44 15.00
CA PRO A 558 -22.16 45.01 16.23
C PRO A 558 -22.93 44.62 17.50
N GLU A 559 -24.25 44.50 17.40
CA GLU A 559 -25.14 44.10 18.49
C GLU A 559 -24.82 42.71 19.05
N TRP A 560 -24.14 41.85 18.29
CA TRP A 560 -23.82 40.50 18.74
C TRP A 560 -22.70 40.46 19.78
N SER A 561 -21.91 41.53 19.89
CA SER A 561 -20.84 41.66 20.89
C SER A 561 -21.38 41.57 22.31
N GLN A 562 -22.63 42.00 22.56
CA GLN A 562 -23.27 41.89 23.87
C GLN A 562 -23.52 40.43 24.32
N TYR A 563 -23.61 39.51 23.35
CA TYR A 563 -23.77 38.08 23.60
C TYR A 563 -22.42 37.34 23.70
N GLY A 564 -21.29 38.07 23.70
CA GLY A 564 -19.95 37.49 23.76
C GLY A 564 -19.38 37.06 22.41
N VAL A 565 -20.01 37.45 21.29
CA VAL A 565 -19.40 37.29 19.96
C VAL A 565 -18.15 38.16 19.88
N ASN A 566 -17.08 37.59 19.36
CA ASN A 566 -15.76 38.20 19.26
C ASN A 566 -15.24 38.13 17.81
N PRO A 567 -14.14 38.84 17.47
CA PRO A 567 -13.60 38.84 16.12
C PRO A 567 -13.19 37.46 15.57
N PHE A 568 -13.09 36.44 16.44
CA PHE A 568 -12.68 35.07 16.09
C PHE A 568 -13.84 34.06 16.14
N SER A 569 -15.09 34.54 16.30
CA SER A 569 -16.27 33.68 16.36
C SER A 569 -16.54 32.94 15.05
N MET A 570 -16.18 33.49 13.88
CA MET A 570 -16.38 32.80 12.61
C MET A 570 -15.53 31.51 12.47
N PRO A 571 -14.22 31.52 12.79
CA PRO A 571 -13.43 30.29 12.99
C PRO A 571 -14.05 29.27 13.95
N ALA A 572 -14.63 29.73 15.06
CA ALA A 572 -15.30 28.87 16.03
C ALA A 572 -16.58 28.23 15.47
N ALA A 573 -17.38 28.99 14.70
CA ALA A 573 -18.58 28.50 14.04
C ALA A 573 -18.27 27.39 13.03
N LEU A 574 -17.21 27.55 12.22
CA LEU A 574 -16.80 26.48 11.31
C LEU A 574 -16.37 25.23 12.09
N SER A 575 -15.59 25.40 13.15
CA SER A 575 -15.13 24.28 14.00
C SER A 575 -16.31 23.52 14.60
N PHE A 576 -17.34 24.25 15.08
CA PHE A 576 -18.60 23.66 15.53
C PHE A 576 -19.32 22.91 14.39
N MET A 577 -19.46 23.52 13.21
CA MET A 577 -20.12 22.88 12.07
C MET A 577 -19.42 21.58 11.67
N LEU A 578 -18.09 21.57 11.61
CA LEU A 578 -17.30 20.37 11.32
C LEU A 578 -17.51 19.29 12.38
N ALA A 579 -17.49 19.66 13.66
CA ALA A 579 -17.77 18.73 14.76
C ALA A 579 -19.21 18.17 14.70
N PHE A 580 -20.19 19.01 14.38
CA PHE A 580 -21.59 18.60 14.24
C PHE A 580 -21.80 17.63 13.07
N ILE A 581 -21.21 17.92 11.91
CA ILE A 581 -21.18 17.01 10.75
C ILE A 581 -20.53 15.68 11.17
N ASN A 582 -19.46 15.72 11.96
CA ASN A 582 -18.77 14.54 12.45
C ASN A 582 -19.67 13.68 13.37
N ILE A 583 -20.43 14.29 14.27
CA ILE A 583 -21.41 13.59 15.13
C ILE A 583 -22.47 12.88 14.28
N ILE A 584 -23.03 13.56 13.28
CA ILE A 584 -24.01 12.97 12.36
C ILE A 584 -23.38 11.82 11.57
N TRP A 585 -22.15 12.00 11.10
CA TRP A 585 -21.43 11.01 10.32
C TRP A 585 -21.16 9.73 11.12
N VAL A 586 -20.60 9.86 12.33
CA VAL A 586 -20.32 8.72 13.21
C VAL A 586 -21.61 8.04 13.67
N SER A 587 -22.64 8.81 14.07
CA SER A 587 -23.90 8.22 14.55
C SER A 587 -24.59 7.35 13.48
N LYS A 588 -24.63 7.84 12.23
CA LYS A 588 -25.33 7.15 11.12
C LYS A 588 -24.49 6.08 10.42
N ARG A 589 -23.17 6.26 10.29
CA ARG A 589 -22.33 5.38 9.44
C ARG A 589 -21.43 4.45 10.23
N PHE A 590 -20.99 4.83 11.43
CA PHE A 590 -20.06 4.01 12.20
C PHE A 590 -20.80 2.84 12.87
N LYS A 591 -20.29 1.62 12.63
CA LYS A 591 -20.70 0.41 13.35
C LYS A 591 -19.74 0.17 14.50
N GLU A 592 -20.26 -0.31 15.61
CA GLU A 592 -19.45 -0.62 16.79
C GLU A 592 -18.37 -1.66 16.46
N SER A 593 -17.12 -1.38 16.85
CA SER A 593 -15.98 -2.27 16.59
C SER A 593 -15.67 -3.20 17.74
N LEU A 594 -16.15 -2.89 18.97
CA LEU A 594 -15.98 -3.73 20.15
C LEU A 594 -17.32 -4.41 20.55
N PRO A 595 -17.47 -5.72 20.26
CA PRO A 595 -18.68 -6.49 20.58
C PRO A 595 -18.95 -6.54 22.10
N PRO A 596 -20.22 -6.63 22.56
CA PRO A 596 -20.57 -6.69 23.98
C PRO A 596 -19.86 -7.78 24.76
N GLU A 597 -19.59 -8.93 24.14
CA GLU A 597 -18.98 -10.10 24.78
C GLU A 597 -17.51 -9.85 25.18
N LYS A 598 -16.85 -8.89 24.53
CA LYS A 598 -15.44 -8.54 24.77
C LYS A 598 -15.27 -7.35 25.72
N ARG A 599 -16.36 -6.81 26.27
CA ARG A 599 -16.34 -5.58 27.07
C ARG A 599 -16.11 -5.87 28.53
N GLY A 600 -15.23 -5.08 29.17
CA GLY A 600 -15.09 -5.06 30.63
C GLY A 600 -14.58 -6.38 31.26
N LEU A 601 -13.97 -7.26 30.46
CA LEU A 601 -13.38 -8.52 30.92
C LEU A 601 -12.11 -8.33 31.78
N THR A 602 -11.58 -7.12 31.84
CA THR A 602 -10.40 -6.76 32.65
C THR A 602 -10.78 -6.03 33.93
N GLU A 603 -10.25 -6.50 35.05
CA GLU A 603 -10.39 -5.85 36.36
C GLU A 603 -9.75 -4.47 36.32
N THR A 604 -10.58 -3.44 36.25
CA THR A 604 -10.06 -2.08 36.34
C THR A 604 -9.81 -1.72 37.79
N VAL A 605 -8.56 -1.38 38.10
CA VAL A 605 -8.16 -0.82 39.38
C VAL A 605 -8.94 0.50 39.60
N ARG A 606 -10.04 0.44 40.34
CA ARG A 606 -10.69 1.65 40.88
C ARG A 606 -9.66 2.31 41.80
N SER A 607 -9.14 3.46 41.39
CA SER A 607 -8.14 4.20 42.14
C SER A 607 -8.58 5.65 42.23
N ALA A 608 -8.75 6.15 43.45
CA ALA A 608 -8.95 7.58 43.71
C ALA A 608 -7.70 8.41 43.33
N ASN A 609 -6.53 7.75 43.20
CA ASN A 609 -5.30 8.38 42.74
C ASN A 609 -5.21 8.34 41.19
N PRO A 610 -5.33 9.48 40.48
CA PRO A 610 -5.22 9.55 39.02
C PRO A 610 -3.83 9.14 38.52
N PHE A 611 -2.78 9.23 39.35
CA PHE A 611 -1.43 8.84 38.95
C PHE A 611 -1.21 7.31 38.90
N LYS A 612 -2.11 6.50 39.48
CA LYS A 612 -2.00 5.04 39.46
C LYS A 612 -2.18 4.46 38.05
N ILE A 613 -2.79 5.22 37.12
CA ILE A 613 -2.96 4.85 35.71
C ILE A 613 -1.64 4.83 34.94
N PHE A 614 -0.59 5.49 35.47
CA PHE A 614 0.75 5.55 34.90
C PHE A 614 1.70 4.47 35.41
N LYS A 615 1.21 3.56 36.27
CA LYS A 615 2.01 2.38 36.61
C LYS A 615 2.35 1.61 35.33
N PRO A 616 3.59 1.10 35.20
CA PRO A 616 3.97 0.24 34.09
C PRO A 616 2.93 -0.86 33.91
N LEU A 617 2.48 -1.03 32.67
CA LEU A 617 1.54 -2.08 32.31
C LEU A 617 2.21 -3.44 32.44
N PRO A 618 1.46 -4.54 32.63
CA PRO A 618 2.03 -5.89 32.70
C PRO A 618 2.67 -6.36 31.38
N TYR A 619 2.66 -5.53 30.33
CA TYR A 619 3.21 -5.82 29.02
C TYR A 619 4.53 -5.04 28.80
N PRO A 620 5.70 -5.67 28.94
CA PRO A 620 7.00 -4.98 28.83
C PRO A 620 7.19 -4.27 27.48
N GLY A 621 6.72 -4.88 26.39
CA GLY A 621 6.77 -4.29 25.05
C GLY A 621 6.01 -2.96 24.96
N VAL A 622 4.82 -2.88 25.57
CA VAL A 622 4.02 -1.65 25.61
C VAL A 622 4.75 -0.55 26.38
N ASN A 623 5.36 -0.87 27.52
CA ASN A 623 6.09 0.13 28.32
C ASN A 623 7.32 0.69 27.59
N ILE A 624 8.08 -0.17 26.90
CA ILE A 624 9.24 0.26 26.10
C ILE A 624 8.80 1.17 24.95
N VAL A 625 7.72 0.81 24.23
CA VAL A 625 7.16 1.65 23.15
C VAL A 625 6.66 2.98 23.70
N ASN A 626 5.94 2.97 24.81
CA ASN A 626 5.40 4.17 25.46
C ASN A 626 6.50 5.16 25.85
N PHE A 627 7.55 4.68 26.52
CA PHE A 627 8.65 5.53 26.94
C PHE A 627 9.52 5.98 25.76
N GLY A 628 9.79 5.08 24.79
CA GLY A 628 10.48 5.44 23.55
C GLY A 628 9.72 6.52 22.76
N ASN A 629 8.39 6.42 22.69
CA ASN A 629 7.53 7.42 22.05
C ASN A 629 7.53 8.74 22.83
N PHE A 630 7.51 8.71 24.16
CA PHE A 630 7.62 9.92 24.98
C PHE A 630 8.93 10.69 24.71
N LEU A 631 10.07 9.98 24.70
CA LEU A 631 11.38 10.60 24.41
C LEU A 631 11.44 11.16 22.99
N PHE A 632 11.02 10.37 22.00
CA PHE A 632 10.94 10.81 20.60
C PHE A 632 10.07 12.07 20.46
N LEU A 633 8.84 12.03 21.00
CA LEU A 633 7.92 13.17 20.88
C LEU A 633 8.38 14.39 21.66
N SER A 634 9.14 14.22 22.75
CA SER A 634 9.67 15.37 23.51
C SER A 634 10.69 16.14 22.67
N ALA A 635 11.61 15.43 22.01
CA ALA A 635 12.56 16.05 21.09
C ALA A 635 11.87 16.61 19.84
N PHE A 636 10.96 15.84 19.24
CA PHE A 636 10.26 16.23 18.02
C PHE A 636 9.37 17.46 18.24
N SER A 637 8.55 17.47 19.29
CA SER A 637 7.65 18.60 19.58
C SER A 637 8.39 19.86 20.02
N GLY A 638 9.50 19.71 20.76
CA GLY A 638 10.37 20.82 21.10
C GLY A 638 10.92 21.51 19.85
N MET A 639 11.46 20.73 18.93
CA MET A 639 11.98 21.23 17.65
C MET A 639 10.88 21.80 16.74
N GLU A 640 9.72 21.16 16.66
CA GLU A 640 8.55 21.65 15.92
C GLU A 640 8.13 23.05 16.40
N PHE A 641 8.14 23.27 17.72
CA PHE A 641 7.84 24.57 18.32
C PHE A 641 8.89 25.63 17.98
N THR A 642 10.18 25.32 18.14
CA THR A 642 11.27 26.29 17.92
C THR A 642 11.54 26.60 16.43
N LEU A 643 11.04 25.78 15.51
CA LEU A 643 11.29 25.88 14.06
C LEU A 643 10.88 27.21 13.44
N THR A 644 9.73 27.74 13.82
CA THR A 644 9.24 29.02 13.28
C THR A 644 10.10 30.19 13.75
N PHE A 645 10.64 30.12 14.96
CA PHE A 645 11.57 31.10 15.51
C PHE A 645 12.92 31.03 14.80
N LEU A 646 13.47 29.83 14.59
CA LEU A 646 14.73 29.66 13.86
C LEU A 646 14.62 30.22 12.42
N ALA A 647 13.53 29.89 11.73
CA ALA A 647 13.29 30.36 10.38
C ALA A 647 13.15 31.90 10.31
N PHE A 648 12.50 32.50 11.30
CA PHE A 648 12.42 33.95 11.42
C PHE A 648 13.80 34.57 11.72
N GLU A 649 14.49 34.10 12.75
CA GLU A 649 15.77 34.63 13.22
C GLU A 649 16.87 34.54 12.15
N ARG A 650 16.99 33.42 11.44
CA ARG A 650 18.11 33.17 10.52
C ARG A 650 17.84 33.51 9.08
N LEU A 651 16.58 33.40 8.65
CA LEU A 651 16.21 33.52 7.24
C LEU A 651 15.22 34.67 6.99
N GLY A 652 14.79 35.38 8.03
CA GLY A 652 13.81 36.47 7.93
C GLY A 652 12.43 35.99 7.45
N TYR A 653 12.06 34.74 7.74
CA TYR A 653 10.80 34.19 7.23
C TYR A 653 9.59 34.93 7.77
N THR A 654 8.73 35.36 6.85
CA THR A 654 7.40 35.89 7.15
C THR A 654 6.43 34.77 7.56
N SER A 655 5.29 35.14 8.16
CA SER A 655 4.21 34.18 8.48
C SER A 655 3.75 33.35 7.28
N MET A 656 3.75 33.94 6.07
CA MET A 656 3.39 33.24 4.83
C MET A 656 4.45 32.20 4.42
N GLN A 657 5.73 32.52 4.58
CA GLN A 657 6.81 31.56 4.31
C GLN A 657 6.80 30.41 5.31
N ASN A 658 6.49 30.68 6.58
CA ASN A 658 6.24 29.63 7.57
C ASN A 658 5.02 28.76 7.21
N ALA A 659 3.96 29.32 6.62
CA ALA A 659 2.84 28.52 6.11
C ALA A 659 3.29 27.56 4.99
N TYR A 660 4.10 28.02 4.03
CA TYR A 660 4.65 27.16 2.98
C TYR A 660 5.54 26.04 3.53
N LEU A 661 6.29 26.33 4.60
CA LEU A 661 7.09 25.35 5.32
C LEU A 661 6.19 24.20 5.85
N PHE A 662 5.11 24.52 6.54
CA PHE A 662 4.17 23.51 7.06
C PHE A 662 3.43 22.75 5.96
N ILE A 663 3.07 23.41 4.86
CA ILE A 663 2.50 22.75 3.67
C ILE A 663 3.48 21.71 3.13
N PHE A 664 4.76 22.06 3.00
CA PHE A 664 5.80 21.14 2.55
C PHE A 664 5.93 19.93 3.48
N ILE A 665 6.04 20.14 4.79
CA ILE A 665 6.09 19.06 5.79
C ILE A 665 4.87 18.14 5.65
N GLY A 666 3.67 18.71 5.65
CA GLY A 666 2.43 17.95 5.58
C GLY A 666 2.28 17.16 4.28
N PHE A 667 2.74 17.71 3.16
CA PHE A 667 2.77 17.02 1.87
C PHE A 667 3.71 15.80 1.91
N ILE A 668 4.94 15.96 2.40
CA ILE A 668 5.89 14.85 2.54
C ILE A 668 5.35 13.77 3.49
N LEU A 669 4.79 14.17 4.65
CA LEU A 669 4.15 13.25 5.60
C LEU A 669 3.05 12.42 4.91
N ALA A 670 2.13 13.07 4.20
CA ALA A 670 1.02 12.40 3.52
C ALA A 670 1.52 11.43 2.43
N MET A 671 2.52 11.84 1.64
CA MET A 671 3.11 10.98 0.60
C MET A 671 3.81 9.75 1.19
N VAL A 672 4.63 9.93 2.22
CA VAL A 672 5.41 8.82 2.78
C VAL A 672 4.52 7.89 3.61
N GLN A 673 3.57 8.42 4.40
CA GLN A 673 2.62 7.59 5.14
C GLN A 673 1.66 6.83 4.21
N GLY A 674 1.07 7.52 3.23
CA GLY A 674 0.12 6.93 2.29
C GLY A 674 0.74 6.01 1.24
N GLY A 675 1.96 6.31 0.81
CA GLY A 675 2.69 5.58 -0.21
C GLY A 675 3.60 4.49 0.35
N TYR A 676 4.59 4.87 1.16
CA TYR A 676 5.65 3.97 1.60
C TYR A 676 5.26 3.15 2.83
N VAL A 677 4.93 3.81 3.95
CA VAL A 677 4.64 3.15 5.24
C VAL A 677 3.45 2.21 5.10
N ARG A 678 2.33 2.70 4.56
CA ARG A 678 1.12 1.89 4.35
C ARG A 678 1.34 0.63 3.49
N ARG A 679 2.34 0.62 2.60
CA ARG A 679 2.60 -0.54 1.71
C ARG A 679 3.69 -1.46 2.24
N LYS A 680 4.70 -0.92 2.92
CA LYS A 680 5.93 -1.64 3.28
C LYS A 680 6.09 -1.95 4.76
N ALA A 681 5.38 -1.27 5.66
CA ALA A 681 5.54 -1.47 7.12
C ALA A 681 5.31 -2.92 7.54
N GLY A 682 4.22 -3.55 7.09
CA GLY A 682 3.91 -4.95 7.45
C GLY A 682 4.92 -5.98 6.89
N GLN A 683 5.62 -5.64 5.80
CA GLN A 683 6.65 -6.48 5.17
C GLN A 683 8.02 -6.33 5.87
N ILE A 684 8.45 -5.09 6.13
CA ILE A 684 9.74 -4.77 6.77
C ILE A 684 9.70 -5.07 8.27
N GLY A 685 8.53 -4.93 8.89
CA GLY A 685 8.32 -4.98 10.33
C GLY A 685 8.31 -3.58 10.94
N GLU A 686 7.32 -3.34 11.80
CA GLU A 686 7.04 -2.04 12.41
C GLU A 686 8.22 -1.54 13.27
N LYS A 687 8.88 -2.44 14.02
CA LYS A 687 10.08 -2.13 14.81
C LYS A 687 11.22 -1.61 13.94
N LYS A 688 11.55 -2.32 12.86
CA LYS A 688 12.65 -1.96 11.96
C LYS A 688 12.37 -0.64 11.26
N MET A 689 11.14 -0.43 10.79
CA MET A 689 10.74 0.82 10.14
C MET A 689 10.77 2.02 11.10
N ALA A 690 10.31 1.86 12.36
CA ALA A 690 10.41 2.93 13.36
C ALA A 690 11.87 3.32 13.64
N ILE A 691 12.77 2.33 13.78
CA ILE A 691 14.20 2.57 13.98
C ILE A 691 14.83 3.28 12.77
N GLN A 692 14.51 2.86 11.54
CA GLN A 692 14.95 3.56 10.32
C GLN A 692 14.47 5.02 10.31
N GLY A 693 13.23 5.27 10.73
CA GLY A 693 12.70 6.62 10.86
C GLY A 693 13.48 7.47 11.87
N LEU A 694 13.87 6.90 13.01
CA LEU A 694 14.68 7.60 14.02
C LEU A 694 16.09 7.93 13.48
N TYR A 695 16.72 7.00 12.77
CA TYR A 695 17.99 7.29 12.08
C TYR A 695 17.85 8.40 11.04
N THR A 696 16.71 8.45 10.33
CA THR A 696 16.45 9.47 9.30
C THR A 696 16.23 10.87 9.91
N LEU A 697 15.71 10.95 11.14
CA LEU A 697 15.52 12.23 11.85
C LEU A 697 16.82 12.93 12.22
N ILE A 698 17.87 12.18 12.59
CA ILE A 698 19.15 12.74 13.06
C ILE A 698 19.79 13.69 12.04
N PRO A 699 20.04 13.30 10.77
CA PRO A 699 20.57 14.23 9.78
C PRO A 699 19.60 15.38 9.48
N GLY A 700 18.29 15.14 9.55
CA GLY A 700 17.28 16.19 9.41
C GLY A 700 17.42 17.29 10.47
N LEU A 701 17.53 16.92 11.74
CA LEU A 701 17.76 17.84 12.85
C LEU A 701 19.08 18.60 12.71
N ILE A 702 20.17 17.92 12.37
CA ILE A 702 21.49 18.55 12.16
C ILE A 702 21.43 19.57 11.03
N CYS A 703 20.82 19.22 9.89
CA CYS A 703 20.64 20.15 8.75
C CYS A 703 19.83 21.39 9.14
N ILE A 704 18.76 21.24 9.93
CA ILE A 704 17.95 22.38 10.39
C ILE A 704 18.79 23.26 11.35
N GLY A 705 19.52 22.65 12.29
CA GLY A 705 20.40 23.37 13.21
C GLY A 705 21.52 24.15 12.53
N LEU A 706 21.97 23.69 11.35
CA LEU A 706 22.98 24.35 10.50
C LEU A 706 22.37 25.27 9.43
N ALA A 707 21.05 25.42 9.36
CA ALA A 707 20.41 26.12 8.25
C ALA A 707 20.66 27.64 8.31
N HIS A 708 21.39 28.14 7.31
CA HIS A 708 21.53 29.57 6.96
C HIS A 708 21.02 29.88 5.54
N SER A 709 20.38 28.91 4.90
CA SER A 709 19.70 29.08 3.62
C SER A 709 18.40 28.29 3.61
N SER A 710 17.41 28.79 2.85
CA SER A 710 16.13 28.10 2.66
C SER A 710 16.32 26.67 2.13
N TRP A 711 17.24 26.47 1.20
CA TRP A 711 17.52 25.15 0.63
C TRP A 711 17.91 24.12 1.70
N LEU A 712 18.90 24.45 2.55
CA LEU A 712 19.35 23.53 3.59
C LEU A 712 18.26 23.27 4.64
N LEU A 713 17.45 24.28 4.96
CA LEU A 713 16.27 24.12 5.80
C LEU A 713 15.31 23.09 5.20
N TYR A 714 14.92 23.23 3.93
CA TYR A 714 13.99 22.30 3.27
C TYR A 714 14.56 20.87 3.14
N VAL A 715 15.88 20.72 2.94
CA VAL A 715 16.55 19.41 2.99
C VAL A 715 16.41 18.78 4.37
N GLY A 716 16.67 19.55 5.44
CA GLY A 716 16.49 19.09 6.81
C GLY A 716 15.04 18.69 7.10
N LEU A 717 14.08 19.51 6.67
CA LEU A 717 12.64 19.25 6.81
C LEU A 717 12.17 18.04 6.02
N PHE A 718 12.77 17.75 4.86
CA PHE A 718 12.49 16.53 4.10
C PHE A 718 12.84 15.30 4.94
N PHE A 719 14.07 15.21 5.45
CA PHE A 719 14.49 14.09 6.30
C PHE A 719 13.66 14.01 7.58
N LEU A 720 13.35 15.15 8.18
CA LEU A 720 12.49 15.25 9.35
C LEU A 720 11.10 14.64 9.11
N SER A 721 10.48 15.04 7.99
CA SER A 721 9.14 14.60 7.59
C SER A 721 9.16 13.11 7.23
N VAL A 722 10.16 12.65 6.48
CA VAL A 722 10.32 11.22 6.17
C VAL A 722 10.49 10.39 7.45
N GLY A 723 11.38 10.80 8.36
CA GLY A 723 11.62 10.06 9.61
C GLY A 723 10.39 9.98 10.51
N SER A 724 9.75 11.12 10.79
CA SER A 724 8.53 11.16 11.61
C SER A 724 7.34 10.43 10.99
N SER A 725 7.22 10.45 9.64
CA SER A 725 6.19 9.71 8.91
C SER A 725 6.27 8.20 9.13
N MET A 726 7.48 7.66 9.32
CA MET A 726 7.73 6.24 9.59
C MET A 726 7.52 5.89 11.06
N ILE A 727 7.96 6.75 11.98
CA ILE A 727 7.91 6.50 13.42
C ILE A 727 6.49 6.49 13.95
N ILE A 728 5.70 7.55 13.69
CA ILE A 728 4.42 7.75 14.37
C ILE A 728 3.44 6.58 14.11
N PRO A 729 3.21 6.14 12.84
CA PRO A 729 2.33 5.01 12.57
C PRO A 729 2.88 3.69 13.11
N CYS A 730 4.20 3.47 13.04
CA CYS A 730 4.82 2.22 13.49
C CYS A 730 4.83 2.09 15.01
N LEU A 731 5.12 3.14 15.78
CA LEU A 731 5.04 3.11 17.25
C LEU A 731 3.58 2.94 17.71
N THR A 732 2.64 3.61 17.05
CA THR A 732 1.20 3.42 17.31
C THR A 732 0.77 1.99 16.97
N SER A 733 1.31 1.39 15.91
CA SER A 733 1.05 -0.01 15.59
C SER A 733 1.65 -0.95 16.64
N LEU A 734 2.92 -0.75 17.02
CA LEU A 734 3.61 -1.60 18.00
C LEU A 734 2.91 -1.61 19.36
N VAL A 735 2.45 -0.46 19.86
CA VAL A 735 1.74 -0.43 21.14
C VAL A 735 0.48 -1.29 21.09
N THR A 736 -0.26 -1.28 19.98
CA THR A 736 -1.46 -2.12 19.81
C THR A 736 -1.15 -3.59 19.56
N LEU A 737 0.00 -3.90 18.96
CA LEU A 737 0.46 -5.28 18.70
C LEU A 737 0.92 -5.99 19.98
N TYR A 738 1.51 -5.27 20.94
CA TYR A 738 1.87 -5.82 22.25
C TYR A 738 0.72 -5.76 23.27
N THR A 739 -0.41 -5.16 22.91
CA THR A 739 -1.57 -5.05 23.79
C THR A 739 -2.58 -6.15 23.46
N PRO A 740 -3.15 -6.86 24.46
CA PRO A 740 -4.24 -7.79 24.23
C PRO A 740 -5.49 -7.12 23.62
N PRO A 741 -6.34 -7.86 22.90
CA PRO A 741 -7.54 -7.27 22.27
C PRO A 741 -8.49 -6.54 23.23
N GLU A 742 -8.54 -6.95 24.50
CA GLU A 742 -9.48 -6.42 25.51
C GLU A 742 -9.00 -5.14 26.20
N GLU A 743 -7.71 -4.79 26.09
CA GLU A 743 -7.11 -3.59 26.72
C GLU A 743 -6.61 -2.56 25.69
N GLN A 744 -7.05 -2.67 24.43
CA GLN A 744 -6.60 -1.79 23.34
C GLN A 744 -6.84 -0.31 23.68
N GLY A 745 -8.02 0.03 24.22
CA GLY A 745 -8.36 1.39 24.60
C GLY A 745 -7.46 1.93 25.69
N ARG A 746 -7.25 1.18 26.77
CA ARG A 746 -6.39 1.57 27.90
C ARG A 746 -4.94 1.79 27.48
N SER A 747 -4.32 0.82 26.80
CA SER A 747 -2.91 0.96 26.39
C SER A 747 -2.69 2.09 25.39
N VAL A 748 -3.60 2.24 24.41
CA VAL A 748 -3.56 3.36 23.47
C VAL A 748 -3.82 4.69 24.19
N GLY A 749 -4.71 4.71 25.17
CA GLY A 749 -4.98 5.88 26.01
C GLY A 749 -3.73 6.34 26.76
N ILE A 750 -2.98 5.41 27.37
CA ILE A 750 -1.70 5.70 28.03
C ILE A 750 -0.65 6.17 27.02
N PHE A 751 -0.54 5.50 25.86
CA PHE A 751 0.35 5.92 24.79
C PHE A 751 0.10 7.37 24.34
N ARG A 752 -1.17 7.74 24.14
CA ARG A 752 -1.58 9.10 23.78
C ARG A 752 -1.33 10.09 24.90
N SER A 753 -1.61 9.70 26.13
CA SER A 753 -1.35 10.51 27.33
C SER A 753 0.12 10.88 27.45
N LEU A 754 1.02 9.91 27.37
CA LEU A 754 2.47 10.17 27.40
C LEU A 754 2.94 11.01 26.21
N GLY A 755 2.34 10.81 25.02
CA GLY A 755 2.60 11.69 23.88
C GLY A 755 2.13 13.14 24.11
N ALA A 756 1.03 13.34 24.84
CA ALA A 756 0.55 14.67 25.20
C ALA A 756 1.45 15.32 26.26
N LEU A 757 1.94 14.56 27.26
CA LEU A 757 2.94 15.03 28.21
C LEU A 757 4.24 15.45 27.52
N ALA A 758 4.70 14.65 26.54
CA ALA A 758 5.86 14.99 25.73
C ALA A 758 5.70 16.34 25.00
N ARG A 759 4.49 16.66 24.52
CA ARG A 759 4.15 17.95 23.90
C ARG A 759 4.05 19.12 24.88
N VAL A 760 4.01 18.87 26.19
CA VAL A 760 4.15 19.90 27.22
C VAL A 760 5.63 20.11 27.54
N VAL A 761 6.35 19.03 27.82
CA VAL A 761 7.76 19.07 28.25
C VAL A 761 8.68 19.53 27.11
N GLY A 762 8.49 18.99 25.90
CA GLY A 762 9.35 19.23 24.75
C GLY A 762 9.53 20.70 24.39
N PRO A 763 8.44 21.45 24.10
CA PRO A 763 8.51 22.88 23.79
C PRO A 763 9.14 23.72 24.91
N ILE A 764 8.84 23.43 26.18
CA ILE A 764 9.40 24.16 27.32
C ILE A 764 10.93 23.96 27.37
N THR A 765 11.39 22.71 27.33
CA THR A 765 12.82 22.39 27.36
C THR A 765 13.55 22.95 26.14
N ALA A 766 12.98 22.81 24.94
CA ALA A 766 13.59 23.33 23.72
C ALA A 766 13.66 24.85 23.71
N ALA A 767 12.62 25.55 24.19
CA ALA A 767 12.63 27.01 24.30
C ALA A 767 13.71 27.49 25.27
N ILE A 768 13.83 26.88 26.46
CA ILE A 768 14.89 27.24 27.42
C ILE A 768 16.27 27.07 26.79
N ILE A 769 16.52 25.94 26.11
CA ILE A 769 17.80 25.69 25.43
C ILE A 769 18.03 26.70 24.30
N TYR A 770 17.00 27.01 23.51
CA TYR A 770 17.04 27.97 22.41
C TYR A 770 17.49 29.34 22.89
N TYR A 771 16.90 29.84 23.99
CA TYR A 771 17.19 31.18 24.50
C TYR A 771 18.51 31.24 25.27
N GLN A 772 18.90 30.19 26.00
CA GLN A 772 20.13 30.19 26.80
C GLN A 772 21.40 29.92 25.98
N TYR A 773 21.31 29.04 24.99
CA TYR A 773 22.48 28.55 24.25
C TYR A 773 22.45 28.93 22.77
N GLY A 774 21.30 29.39 22.25
CA GLY A 774 21.12 29.85 20.88
C GLY A 774 20.33 28.88 20.00
N SER A 775 19.92 29.37 18.83
CA SER A 775 18.92 28.75 17.97
C SER A 775 19.30 27.36 17.42
N ALA A 776 20.58 27.00 17.33
CA ALA A 776 21.02 25.68 16.83
C ALA A 776 20.90 24.56 17.87
N TYR A 777 21.06 24.88 19.16
CA TYR A 777 21.27 23.87 20.21
C TYR A 777 20.10 22.92 20.44
N PRO A 778 18.82 23.35 20.37
CA PRO A 778 17.69 22.43 20.49
C PRO A 778 17.73 21.30 19.45
N TYR A 779 18.27 21.56 18.27
CA TYR A 779 18.36 20.60 17.17
C TYR A 779 19.53 19.63 17.35
N TYR A 780 20.71 20.13 17.74
CA TYR A 780 21.87 19.27 17.99
C TYR A 780 21.66 18.36 19.20
N LEU A 781 21.17 18.94 20.31
CA LEU A 781 20.86 18.16 21.50
C LEU A 781 19.69 17.20 21.23
N GLY A 782 18.69 17.62 20.46
CA GLY A 782 17.63 16.73 19.99
C GLY A 782 18.16 15.54 19.18
N ALA A 783 19.11 15.77 18.27
CA ALA A 783 19.72 14.71 17.46
C ALA A 783 20.48 13.68 18.31
N ILE A 784 21.24 14.16 19.30
CA ILE A 784 21.93 13.28 20.26
C ILE A 784 20.91 12.54 21.14
N PHE A 785 19.88 13.24 21.61
CA PHE A 785 18.85 12.68 22.49
C PHE A 785 18.07 11.53 21.82
N LEU A 786 17.89 11.56 20.49
CA LEU A 786 17.24 10.49 19.74
C LEU A 786 18.00 9.15 19.75
N ILE A 787 19.28 9.11 20.16
CA ILE A 787 20.02 7.85 20.35
C ILE A 787 19.36 6.99 21.44
N ILE A 788 18.81 7.61 22.49
CA ILE A 788 18.17 6.91 23.61
C ILE A 788 16.95 6.08 23.13
N PRO A 789 15.92 6.66 22.47
CA PRO A 789 14.80 5.87 21.97
C PRO A 789 15.23 4.83 20.92
N ILE A 790 16.29 5.05 20.13
CA ILE A 790 16.82 4.03 19.20
C ILE A 790 17.26 2.79 19.98
N VAL A 791 18.13 2.96 20.98
CA VAL A 791 18.65 1.86 21.81
C VAL A 791 17.52 1.15 22.55
N MET A 792 16.52 1.90 23.04
CA MET A 792 15.36 1.30 23.70
C MET A 792 14.51 0.45 22.75
N LEU A 793 14.19 0.97 21.56
CA LEU A 793 13.39 0.22 20.59
C LEU A 793 14.14 -1.02 20.07
N MET A 794 15.48 -1.00 20.00
CA MET A 794 16.26 -2.20 19.68
C MET A 794 16.03 -3.35 20.66
N LYS A 795 15.77 -3.05 21.94
CA LYS A 795 15.48 -4.04 23.00
C LYS A 795 14.05 -4.61 22.94
N LEU A 796 13.19 -4.13 22.04
CA LEU A 796 11.83 -4.67 21.92
C LEU A 796 11.85 -6.15 21.50
N PRO A 797 11.05 -7.02 22.15
CA PRO A 797 10.91 -8.41 21.73
C PRO A 797 10.27 -8.48 20.34
N GLU A 798 10.53 -9.52 19.57
CA GLU A 798 9.80 -9.68 18.30
C GLU A 798 8.30 -9.83 18.56
N VAL A 799 7.50 -9.12 17.77
CA VAL A 799 6.04 -9.28 17.83
C VAL A 799 5.72 -10.69 17.37
N LYS A 800 5.19 -11.53 18.27
CA LYS A 800 4.59 -12.82 17.89
C LYS A 800 3.40 -12.51 16.99
N LYS A 801 3.62 -12.50 15.68
CA LYS A 801 2.53 -12.50 14.69
C LYS A 801 1.92 -13.89 14.83
N GLU A 802 0.84 -14.03 15.58
CA GLU A 802 0.14 -15.31 15.74
C GLU A 802 0.00 -15.96 14.36
N SER A 803 0.67 -17.09 14.20
CA SER A 803 0.36 -18.05 13.17
C SER A 803 -1.03 -18.54 13.52
N GLY A 804 -2.06 -18.01 12.86
CA GLY A 804 -3.37 -18.65 12.85
C GLY A 804 -3.13 -20.12 12.49
N LEU A 805 -3.33 -20.99 13.49
CA LEU A 805 -3.53 -22.41 13.32
C LEU A 805 -4.91 -22.60 12.69
#